data_AF-A0A409XC85-F1
#
_entry.id   AF-A0A409XC85-F1
#
_cell.length_a   1.000
_cell.length_b   1.000
_cell.length_c   1.000
_cell.angle_alpha   90.00
_cell.angle_beta   90.00
_cell.angle_gamma   90.00
#
_symmetry.space_group_name_H-M   'P 1'
#
loop_
_entity.id
_entity.type
_entity.pdbx_description
1 polymer ?
#
loop_
_entity_poly.entity_id
_entity_poly.type
_entity_poly.pdbx_seq_one_letter_code
_entity_poly.pdbx_strand_id
1 'polypeptide(L)'
;MGILDILSVSLAIAAIPLVHAEHIHIQHLQRRLAIPATLPKTWKFQACVLDNVNGAGRTLQGSSTTSPTMTIETCINFCDSAGFFFAGVEFADECYCGNAVTAPNATLSDCNMACAGNANEPCGAGNRLDVFWNGKTPPVPPQIVPSVGKWVSLGCFTDNVNGVGRTLANPTTPTGQVTIESCTTACFNAGFRLSGTEFAEYVLPFFYYNCASAITNGGVSAAATDCNMVCQGNSSEFCGGPNRLNVYNYTGTDLPVVTGGGGGGGGGGGTTALGVFPVLSGLPTGWAYNACWVDNAHGRAFVFQAPGSQTNTIQSCIAQCQAQNFTVAGTEFSDECYCGNTLVDGAAIASDPTTCNMGCAGNATQACGGPNRLSVYSSVKPLVALPVPSAMTTNLPGNWTYKGCLREPTANKMFPNQIIWIGNNTALACMNQCAAFGFTAAGVEVSLEPGNFDAHHRAFANPNYCGDISDVAANNGVFGAESECTTPCPGDPVHLCGDGNRLNTYFWNGVVNNWKTPSNIGRYEVSTTWCCALTFLGIGLIAGPTLPTVLRLVVPLIATLGINNKVTFLEKGGTGIPNATGAYELDLSLVNNFGKTWREMHIQTDVFCSGSVILPDKAGRQINVAGWAEESNFGVRLYTPSGFTGVNGTTDWEENVNELSLQRARWYPTAAVLSNGSILVMGGEIGSNSAPQPNLEILPKPAGGDTVIDLDFLLRTDPNNLYPFIIVLPSTNLFVGYFNEARILEPKNFNTIKELPNIPGNVNNFLAGRTYPLEGSAVPLPQHFPYTDPLQIFICGGSTNGAGDAIDNCVTIAPEAANPTWTLERMPSKRVMPNLVSLPDGTVFIVNGATQGYAGFGLANNPNLNAVLYDPTQPLGSRFSILNNTIVARMYHSEAILLPDGRILISGSDPQTNNPDGTVKYPEEFRVEVYIPPYLNQGLTPPNFTLTSNNWAYGSTNTITNVKFFQGPISKLKVSLVAATSSTHGNAMGARTIFPQFSCSGTTCTITAPPNAGVSPPGWHQLFLLDGPTPSHSQWVRIGGDPSQLGNWPNLPGFTVPGL
;
A
#
# COMPACT_ATOMS: atom_id res chain seq x y z
N MET A 1 19.00 -65.45 29.39
CA MET A 1 18.06 -66.51 29.82
C MET A 1 16.67 -65.87 29.86
N GLY A 2 15.65 -66.49 29.25
CA GLY A 2 14.34 -65.84 28.94
C GLY A 2 14.48 -64.92 27.72
N ILE A 3 13.98 -65.16 26.48
CA ILE A 3 12.71 -65.77 26.00
C ILE A 3 11.54 -64.82 26.37
N LEU A 4 10.67 -64.30 25.48
CA LEU A 4 9.97 -64.92 24.32
C LEU A 4 9.48 -63.84 23.29
N ASP A 5 9.65 -64.11 21.98
CA ASP A 5 8.92 -63.71 20.74
C ASP A 5 8.32 -62.28 20.54
N ILE A 6 8.11 -61.73 19.33
CA ILE A 6 7.76 -62.31 18.01
C ILE A 6 8.52 -61.66 16.81
N LEU A 7 8.88 -62.52 15.84
CA LEU A 7 9.43 -62.25 14.50
C LEU A 7 8.47 -61.43 13.60
N SER A 8 8.88 -60.34 12.94
CA SER A 8 9.71 -60.24 11.71
C SER A 8 9.11 -60.83 10.42
N VAL A 9 8.94 -59.98 9.39
CA VAL A 9 9.12 -60.34 7.96
C VAL A 9 9.88 -59.20 7.28
N SER A 10 10.84 -59.54 6.41
CA SER A 10 11.78 -58.62 5.75
C SER A 10 11.77 -58.82 4.22
N LEU A 11 12.55 -57.98 3.49
CA LEU A 11 12.87 -58.03 2.03
C LEU A 11 11.73 -57.58 1.07
N ALA A 12 11.94 -57.19 -0.20
CA ALA A 12 13.06 -56.60 -0.99
C ALA A 12 12.61 -56.48 -2.48
N ILE A 13 13.19 -55.73 -3.44
CA ILE A 13 14.08 -54.54 -3.56
C ILE A 13 13.97 -54.05 -5.03
N ALA A 14 14.21 -52.76 -5.32
CA ALA A 14 14.47 -52.17 -6.67
C ALA A 14 13.31 -52.16 -7.71
N ALA A 15 13.21 -51.21 -8.67
CA ALA A 15 13.87 -49.91 -8.90
C ALA A 15 13.16 -49.10 -10.03
N ILE A 16 13.71 -47.90 -10.35
CA ILE A 16 13.49 -47.03 -11.54
C ILE A 16 12.16 -46.20 -11.61
N PRO A 17 12.01 -45.12 -12.43
CA PRO A 17 11.80 -43.77 -11.86
C PRO A 17 10.68 -42.91 -12.50
N LEU A 18 10.58 -41.66 -12.03
CA LEU A 18 9.92 -40.49 -12.66
C LEU A 18 8.37 -40.46 -12.72
N VAL A 19 7.88 -39.24 -12.97
CA VAL A 19 6.48 -38.82 -13.25
C VAL A 19 5.59 -38.53 -12.02
N HIS A 20 5.32 -37.23 -11.84
CA HIS A 20 4.19 -36.55 -11.19
C HIS A 20 3.42 -37.22 -10.05
N ALA A 21 3.51 -36.63 -8.85
CA ALA A 21 2.49 -36.76 -7.83
C ALA A 21 1.30 -35.83 -8.17
N GLU A 22 0.32 -36.37 -8.87
CA GLU A 22 -1.02 -35.76 -8.99
C GLU A 22 -1.77 -35.78 -7.65
N HIS A 23 -2.89 -35.07 -7.62
CA HIS A 23 -3.79 -34.89 -6.49
C HIS A 23 -4.13 -36.17 -5.71
N ILE A 24 -4.22 -36.02 -4.39
CA ILE A 24 -4.88 -36.99 -3.51
C ILE A 24 -6.35 -37.12 -3.93
N HIS A 25 -6.70 -38.28 -4.47
CA HIS A 25 -8.10 -38.64 -4.72
C HIS A 25 -8.81 -38.89 -3.37
N ILE A 26 -9.41 -37.83 -2.81
CA ILE A 26 -10.52 -38.00 -1.88
C ILE A 26 -11.69 -38.55 -2.72
N GLN A 27 -12.15 -39.77 -2.41
CA GLN A 27 -13.42 -40.25 -2.95
C GLN A 27 -14.54 -39.38 -2.35
N HIS A 28 -14.97 -38.38 -3.10
CA HIS A 28 -16.24 -37.72 -2.81
C HIS A 28 -17.34 -38.77 -2.82
N LEU A 29 -17.93 -39.01 -1.65
CA LEU A 29 -19.28 -39.54 -1.53
C LEU A 29 -20.22 -38.51 -2.18
N GLN A 30 -20.40 -38.61 -3.50
CA GLN A 30 -21.42 -37.87 -4.21
C GLN A 30 -22.77 -38.33 -3.68
N ARG A 31 -23.31 -37.57 -2.72
CA ARG A 31 -24.70 -37.62 -2.33
C ARG A 31 -25.50 -37.21 -3.56
N ARG A 32 -25.98 -38.19 -4.34
CA ARG A 32 -26.87 -37.93 -5.48
C ARG A 32 -28.10 -37.24 -4.93
N LEU A 33 -28.22 -35.95 -5.25
CA LEU A 33 -29.46 -35.21 -5.04
C LEU A 33 -30.55 -35.89 -5.89
N ALA A 34 -31.72 -36.08 -5.30
CA ALA A 34 -32.82 -36.78 -5.94
C ALA A 34 -34.11 -36.02 -5.71
N ILE A 35 -34.91 -35.88 -6.77
CA ILE A 35 -36.27 -35.38 -6.68
C ILE A 35 -37.07 -36.33 -5.76
N PRO A 36 -37.84 -35.81 -4.79
CA PRO A 36 -38.68 -36.62 -3.91
C PRO A 36 -39.62 -37.54 -4.71
N ALA A 37 -39.70 -38.82 -4.30
CA ALA A 37 -40.54 -39.82 -4.97
C ALA A 37 -42.05 -39.51 -4.89
N THR A 38 -42.45 -38.64 -3.97
CA THR A 38 -43.81 -38.11 -3.80
C THR A 38 -43.75 -36.61 -3.60
N LEU A 39 -44.22 -35.86 -4.60
CA LEU A 39 -44.36 -34.41 -4.56
C LEU A 39 -45.78 -34.02 -4.07
N PRO A 40 -46.02 -32.76 -3.65
CA PRO A 40 -47.33 -32.34 -3.19
C PRO A 40 -48.41 -32.44 -4.29
N LYS A 41 -49.62 -32.89 -3.90
CA LYS A 41 -50.82 -32.91 -4.76
C LYS A 41 -50.59 -33.64 -6.09
N THR A 42 -50.74 -32.97 -7.23
CA THR A 42 -50.60 -33.53 -8.58
C THR A 42 -49.30 -33.10 -9.28
N TRP A 43 -48.38 -32.48 -8.55
CA TRP A 43 -47.17 -31.89 -9.11
C TRP A 43 -46.16 -32.95 -9.57
N LYS A 44 -45.49 -32.66 -10.68
CA LYS A 44 -44.47 -33.52 -11.30
C LYS A 44 -43.27 -32.68 -11.71
N PHE A 45 -42.07 -33.17 -11.42
CA PHE A 45 -40.85 -32.64 -12.02
C PHE A 45 -40.94 -32.71 -13.55
N GLN A 46 -40.45 -31.67 -14.22
CA GLN A 46 -40.41 -31.54 -15.67
C GLN A 46 -38.97 -31.69 -16.17
N ALA A 47 -38.11 -30.75 -15.80
CA ALA A 47 -36.72 -30.69 -16.23
C ALA A 47 -35.92 -29.72 -15.34
N CYS A 48 -34.60 -29.88 -15.35
CA CYS A 48 -33.68 -28.78 -15.11
C CYS A 48 -33.68 -27.89 -16.37
N VAL A 49 -33.93 -26.60 -16.24
CA VAL A 49 -33.92 -25.63 -17.35
C VAL A 49 -32.87 -24.54 -17.14
N LEU A 50 -32.47 -23.88 -18.22
CA LEU A 50 -31.67 -22.66 -18.11
C LEU A 50 -32.53 -21.53 -17.54
N ASP A 51 -31.99 -20.72 -16.65
CA ASP A 51 -32.62 -19.46 -16.21
C ASP A 51 -31.81 -18.22 -16.62
N ASN A 52 -32.48 -17.07 -16.73
CA ASN A 52 -31.89 -15.75 -16.97
C ASN A 52 -30.86 -15.67 -18.13
N VAL A 53 -31.11 -16.43 -19.21
CA VAL A 53 -30.17 -16.54 -20.33
C VAL A 53 -30.03 -15.19 -21.05
N ASN A 54 -28.80 -14.72 -21.23
CA ASN A 54 -28.45 -13.49 -21.96
C ASN A 54 -29.18 -12.22 -21.47
N GLY A 55 -29.58 -12.16 -20.20
CA GLY A 55 -30.28 -11.00 -19.62
C GLY A 55 -31.74 -10.83 -20.07
N ALA A 56 -32.36 -11.88 -20.61
CA ALA A 56 -33.75 -11.86 -21.07
C ALA A 56 -34.81 -11.92 -19.95
N GLY A 57 -34.39 -11.92 -18.68
CA GLY A 57 -35.25 -12.04 -17.50
C GLY A 57 -35.46 -13.49 -17.04
N ARG A 58 -36.13 -13.66 -15.90
CA ARG A 58 -36.42 -14.97 -15.29
C ARG A 58 -37.37 -15.80 -16.18
N THR A 59 -37.17 -17.12 -16.19
CA THR A 59 -37.96 -18.11 -16.94
C THR A 59 -39.36 -18.29 -16.38
N LEU A 60 -39.49 -18.19 -15.06
CA LEU A 60 -40.77 -18.19 -14.34
C LEU A 60 -41.03 -16.76 -13.84
N GLN A 61 -41.97 -16.08 -14.51
CA GLN A 61 -42.25 -14.63 -14.34
C GLN A 61 -43.44 -14.31 -13.41
N GLY A 62 -43.89 -15.29 -12.61
CA GLY A 62 -44.92 -15.11 -11.60
C GLY A 62 -44.35 -14.70 -10.24
N SER A 63 -45.06 -15.03 -9.16
CA SER A 63 -44.60 -14.75 -7.80
C SER A 63 -43.29 -15.48 -7.47
N SER A 64 -42.46 -14.88 -6.62
CA SER A 64 -41.22 -15.48 -6.12
C SER A 64 -41.06 -15.25 -4.60
N THR A 65 -40.20 -16.04 -3.98
CA THR A 65 -39.82 -15.91 -2.56
C THR A 65 -38.49 -16.59 -2.29
N THR A 66 -37.81 -16.24 -1.20
CA THR A 66 -36.60 -16.93 -0.72
C THR A 66 -36.81 -17.43 0.72
N SER A 67 -36.12 -18.51 1.10
CA SER A 67 -36.23 -19.06 2.46
C SER A 67 -34.99 -19.85 2.87
N PRO A 68 -34.35 -19.55 4.02
CA PRO A 68 -33.19 -20.30 4.52
C PRO A 68 -33.53 -21.76 4.90
N THR A 69 -34.79 -22.18 4.79
CA THR A 69 -35.24 -23.56 4.96
C THR A 69 -36.01 -24.07 3.74
N MET A 70 -35.68 -23.61 2.53
CA MET A 70 -36.35 -24.01 1.28
C MET A 70 -36.25 -25.52 1.01
N THR A 71 -37.35 -26.15 0.62
CA THR A 71 -37.42 -27.49 0.01
C THR A 71 -38.26 -27.43 -1.26
N ILE A 72 -38.22 -28.49 -2.08
CA ILE A 72 -39.07 -28.59 -3.27
C ILE A 72 -40.55 -28.48 -2.90
N GLU A 73 -40.99 -29.11 -1.81
CA GLU A 73 -42.38 -29.05 -1.35
C GLU A 73 -42.78 -27.65 -0.88
N THR A 74 -41.90 -26.90 -0.21
CA THR A 74 -42.24 -25.54 0.24
C THR A 74 -42.45 -24.61 -0.95
N CYS A 75 -41.62 -24.73 -1.99
CA CYS A 75 -41.79 -23.95 -3.21
C CYS A 75 -43.05 -24.33 -3.98
N ILE A 76 -43.31 -25.64 -4.17
CA ILE A 76 -44.53 -26.14 -4.80
C ILE A 76 -45.78 -25.64 -4.06
N ASN A 77 -45.81 -25.72 -2.73
CA ASN A 77 -46.96 -25.28 -1.95
C ASN A 77 -47.18 -23.76 -2.06
N PHE A 78 -46.11 -22.96 -2.09
CA PHE A 78 -46.19 -21.52 -2.33
C PHE A 78 -46.84 -21.24 -3.69
N CYS A 79 -46.28 -21.77 -4.78
CA CYS A 79 -46.81 -21.54 -6.14
C CYS A 79 -48.23 -22.09 -6.37
N ASP A 80 -48.56 -23.26 -5.80
CA ASP A 80 -49.91 -23.83 -5.88
C ASP A 80 -50.94 -22.99 -5.11
N SER A 81 -50.56 -22.44 -3.95
CA SER A 81 -51.44 -21.53 -3.19
C SER A 81 -51.65 -20.17 -3.88
N ALA A 82 -50.66 -19.71 -4.64
CA ALA A 82 -50.76 -18.54 -5.51
C ALA A 82 -51.40 -18.84 -6.88
N GLY A 83 -51.84 -20.09 -7.13
CA GLY A 83 -52.61 -20.47 -8.32
C GLY A 83 -51.82 -20.72 -9.60
N PHE A 84 -50.48 -20.79 -9.52
CA PHE A 84 -49.61 -20.98 -10.69
C PHE A 84 -49.58 -22.45 -11.18
N PHE A 85 -49.23 -22.63 -12.46
CA PHE A 85 -49.13 -23.94 -13.09
C PHE A 85 -47.74 -24.57 -12.93
N PHE A 86 -46.72 -23.74 -12.82
CA PHE A 86 -45.32 -24.10 -12.66
C PHE A 86 -44.72 -23.47 -11.40
N ALA A 87 -43.74 -24.17 -10.85
CA ALA A 87 -42.94 -23.81 -9.69
C ALA A 87 -41.51 -24.26 -9.99
N GLY A 88 -40.52 -23.57 -9.45
CA GLY A 88 -39.16 -24.09 -9.51
C GLY A 88 -38.21 -23.38 -8.59
N VAL A 89 -37.17 -24.12 -8.23
CA VAL A 89 -36.20 -23.76 -7.21
C VAL A 89 -34.83 -23.50 -7.83
N GLU A 90 -34.14 -22.51 -7.29
CA GLU A 90 -32.81 -22.08 -7.73
C GLU A 90 -31.94 -21.73 -6.51
N PHE A 91 -30.62 -21.78 -6.70
CA PHE A 91 -29.61 -21.26 -5.78
C PHE A 91 -29.75 -21.68 -4.30
N ALA A 92 -30.18 -22.92 -4.06
CA ALA A 92 -30.45 -23.52 -2.74
C ALA A 92 -31.66 -22.96 -1.96
N ASP A 93 -31.91 -21.65 -1.99
CA ASP A 93 -32.92 -21.00 -1.13
C ASP A 93 -34.00 -20.18 -1.87
N GLU A 94 -33.94 -20.10 -3.21
CA GLU A 94 -34.88 -19.32 -4.03
C GLU A 94 -36.02 -20.18 -4.61
N CYS A 95 -37.20 -19.56 -4.77
CA CYS A 95 -38.38 -20.17 -5.37
C CYS A 95 -39.10 -19.18 -6.31
N TYR A 96 -39.47 -19.67 -7.50
CA TYR A 96 -40.12 -18.91 -8.55
C TYR A 96 -41.36 -19.65 -9.08
N CYS A 97 -42.43 -18.93 -9.40
CA CYS A 97 -43.69 -19.47 -9.90
C CYS A 97 -43.98 -18.96 -11.32
N GLY A 98 -44.78 -19.68 -12.11
CA GLY A 98 -45.17 -19.20 -13.43
C GLY A 98 -46.31 -20.00 -14.08
N ASN A 99 -46.83 -19.46 -15.19
CA ASN A 99 -47.92 -20.08 -15.96
C ASN A 99 -47.45 -20.65 -17.31
N ALA A 100 -46.21 -20.39 -17.70
CA ALA A 100 -45.54 -20.94 -18.86
C ALA A 100 -44.04 -21.13 -18.54
N VAL A 101 -43.37 -21.97 -19.33
CA VAL A 101 -41.91 -22.20 -19.28
C VAL A 101 -41.39 -22.00 -20.69
N THR A 102 -40.60 -20.96 -20.92
CA THR A 102 -40.09 -20.57 -22.24
C THR A 102 -38.56 -20.56 -22.28
N ALA A 103 -37.94 -21.60 -21.71
CA ALA A 103 -36.48 -21.78 -21.70
C ALA A 103 -36.06 -23.17 -22.21
N PRO A 104 -34.85 -23.33 -22.77
CA PRO A 104 -34.30 -24.63 -23.10
C PRO A 104 -34.02 -25.47 -21.85
N ASN A 105 -34.21 -26.79 -21.96
CA ASN A 105 -33.76 -27.73 -20.94
C ASN A 105 -32.22 -27.71 -20.84
N ALA A 106 -31.72 -27.71 -19.60
CA ALA A 106 -30.32 -27.92 -19.27
C ALA A 106 -30.06 -29.43 -19.02
N THR A 107 -28.81 -29.80 -18.75
CA THR A 107 -28.50 -31.17 -18.34
C THR A 107 -28.98 -31.37 -16.90
N LEU A 108 -29.55 -32.52 -16.55
CA LEU A 108 -29.98 -32.81 -15.17
C LEU A 108 -28.83 -32.76 -14.14
N SER A 109 -27.58 -32.89 -14.59
CA SER A 109 -26.38 -32.71 -13.77
C SER A 109 -26.02 -31.25 -13.46
N ASP A 110 -26.66 -30.29 -14.14
CA ASP A 110 -26.37 -28.87 -13.99
C ASP A 110 -27.15 -28.27 -12.81
N CYS A 111 -28.35 -28.81 -12.52
CA CYS A 111 -29.10 -28.53 -11.29
C CYS A 111 -28.57 -29.42 -10.14
N ASN A 112 -27.41 -29.03 -9.59
CA ASN A 112 -26.65 -29.83 -8.63
C ASN A 112 -26.47 -29.16 -7.25
N MET A 113 -27.11 -28.03 -7.02
CA MET A 113 -27.09 -27.36 -5.72
C MET A 113 -28.14 -27.97 -4.80
N ALA A 114 -27.79 -28.22 -3.54
CA ALA A 114 -28.69 -28.83 -2.57
C ALA A 114 -29.62 -27.79 -1.93
N CYS A 115 -30.90 -28.14 -1.71
CA CYS A 115 -31.86 -27.27 -1.05
C CYS A 115 -31.45 -26.91 0.39
N ALA A 116 -31.61 -25.64 0.78
CA ALA A 116 -31.22 -25.12 2.09
C ALA A 116 -31.95 -25.82 3.26
N GLY A 117 -33.22 -26.17 3.07
CA GLY A 117 -34.04 -26.93 4.03
C GLY A 117 -33.92 -28.46 3.92
N ASN A 118 -33.43 -29.00 2.79
CA ASN A 118 -33.19 -30.45 2.65
C ASN A 118 -31.99 -30.75 1.73
N ALA A 119 -30.83 -30.99 2.32
CA ALA A 119 -29.60 -31.28 1.59
C ALA A 119 -29.56 -32.65 0.85
N ASN A 120 -30.70 -33.34 0.68
CA ASN A 120 -30.86 -34.49 -0.24
C ASN A 120 -31.56 -34.11 -1.56
N GLU A 121 -32.21 -32.95 -1.62
CA GLU A 121 -33.01 -32.48 -2.76
C GLU A 121 -32.21 -31.49 -3.60
N PRO A 122 -32.37 -31.49 -4.94
CA PRO A 122 -31.82 -30.45 -5.80
C PRO A 122 -32.69 -29.19 -5.77
N CYS A 123 -32.05 -28.04 -5.61
CA CYS A 123 -32.63 -26.71 -5.74
C CYS A 123 -31.85 -25.91 -6.80
N GLY A 124 -31.83 -26.43 -8.03
CA GLY A 124 -31.21 -25.78 -9.18
C GLY A 124 -29.68 -25.64 -9.08
N ALA A 125 -29.16 -24.56 -9.64
CA ALA A 125 -27.81 -24.00 -9.46
C ALA A 125 -27.81 -22.56 -10.01
N GLY A 126 -26.66 -21.89 -10.14
CA GLY A 126 -26.62 -20.55 -10.73
C GLY A 126 -27.08 -20.54 -12.20
N ASN A 127 -28.16 -19.81 -12.51
CA ASN A 127 -28.83 -19.75 -13.81
C ASN A 127 -29.37 -21.14 -14.25
N ARG A 128 -29.84 -21.95 -13.30
CA ARG A 128 -30.35 -23.32 -13.52
C ARG A 128 -31.50 -23.61 -12.56
N LEU A 129 -32.66 -23.93 -13.10
CA LEU A 129 -33.90 -23.99 -12.32
C LEU A 129 -34.54 -25.38 -12.45
N ASP A 130 -34.78 -26.06 -11.33
CA ASP A 130 -35.53 -27.32 -11.33
C ASP A 130 -37.03 -27.01 -11.39
N VAL A 131 -37.67 -27.36 -12.51
CA VAL A 131 -39.07 -27.00 -12.79
C VAL A 131 -40.02 -28.15 -12.46
N PHE A 132 -41.13 -27.80 -11.80
CA PHE A 132 -42.25 -28.67 -11.47
C PHE A 132 -43.53 -28.11 -12.12
N TRP A 133 -44.46 -29.00 -12.47
CA TRP A 133 -45.74 -28.67 -13.11
C TRP A 133 -46.91 -29.37 -12.41
N ASN A 134 -48.01 -28.65 -12.19
CA ASN A 134 -49.17 -29.14 -11.43
C ASN A 134 -50.07 -30.16 -12.18
N GLY A 135 -49.76 -30.46 -13.45
CA GLY A 135 -50.48 -31.44 -14.28
C GLY A 135 -51.75 -30.93 -14.96
N LYS A 136 -52.12 -29.66 -14.80
CA LYS A 136 -53.25 -29.02 -15.51
C LYS A 136 -52.77 -28.37 -16.80
N THR A 137 -53.57 -28.42 -17.86
CA THR A 137 -53.29 -27.72 -19.12
C THR A 137 -53.12 -26.22 -18.86
N PRO A 138 -51.95 -25.62 -19.18
CA PRO A 138 -51.75 -24.18 -19.02
C PRO A 138 -52.69 -23.35 -19.91
N PRO A 139 -52.99 -22.09 -19.55
CA PRO A 139 -53.69 -21.17 -20.45
C PRO A 139 -52.89 -20.96 -21.75
N VAL A 140 -53.58 -20.57 -22.82
CA VAL A 140 -52.94 -20.24 -24.11
C VAL A 140 -51.94 -19.09 -23.88
N PRO A 141 -50.70 -19.15 -24.42
CA PRO A 141 -49.71 -18.11 -24.22
C PRO A 141 -50.24 -16.71 -24.60
N PRO A 142 -49.86 -15.66 -23.88
CA PRO A 142 -50.20 -14.29 -24.26
C PRO A 142 -49.63 -13.94 -25.64
N GLN A 143 -50.34 -13.08 -26.37
CA GLN A 143 -49.98 -12.70 -27.73
C GLN A 143 -50.40 -11.25 -28.05
N ILE A 144 -49.75 -10.64 -29.04
CA ILE A 144 -50.14 -9.32 -29.55
C ILE A 144 -51.46 -9.48 -30.32
N VAL A 145 -52.52 -8.83 -29.87
CA VAL A 145 -53.84 -8.88 -30.52
C VAL A 145 -53.72 -8.29 -31.93
N PRO A 146 -54.10 -9.01 -33.01
CA PRO A 146 -53.96 -8.46 -34.36
C PRO A 146 -54.82 -7.22 -34.62
N SER A 147 -56.02 -7.17 -34.03
CA SER A 147 -56.94 -6.04 -34.15
C SER A 147 -57.99 -5.99 -33.03
N VAL A 148 -58.38 -4.79 -32.64
CA VAL A 148 -59.49 -4.52 -31.71
C VAL A 148 -60.50 -3.58 -32.40
N GLY A 149 -61.57 -4.17 -32.94
CA GLY A 149 -62.54 -3.43 -33.75
C GLY A 149 -61.91 -2.80 -34.99
N LYS A 150 -61.90 -1.46 -35.07
CA LYS A 150 -61.25 -0.68 -36.14
C LYS A 150 -59.76 -0.37 -35.88
N TRP A 151 -59.22 -0.77 -34.73
CA TRP A 151 -57.81 -0.64 -34.40
C TRP A 151 -57.04 -1.84 -34.92
N VAL A 152 -55.97 -1.62 -35.68
CA VAL A 152 -55.08 -2.68 -36.19
C VAL A 152 -53.71 -2.52 -35.53
N SER A 153 -53.12 -3.62 -35.08
CA SER A 153 -51.79 -3.59 -34.47
C SER A 153 -50.72 -3.17 -35.49
N LEU A 154 -49.83 -2.28 -35.06
CA LEU A 154 -48.57 -1.98 -35.75
C LEU A 154 -47.39 -2.79 -35.17
N GLY A 155 -47.62 -3.55 -34.09
CA GLY A 155 -46.60 -4.31 -33.36
C GLY A 155 -45.90 -3.50 -32.27
N CYS A 156 -44.73 -3.97 -31.86
CA CYS A 156 -43.94 -3.36 -30.80
C CYS A 156 -43.10 -2.18 -31.34
N PHE A 157 -42.94 -1.13 -30.54
CA PHE A 157 -42.13 0.06 -30.84
C PHE A 157 -41.23 0.41 -29.66
N THR A 158 -40.05 0.96 -29.94
CA THR A 158 -39.18 1.57 -28.91
C THR A 158 -39.85 2.81 -28.32
N ASP A 159 -39.73 3.01 -27.00
CA ASP A 159 -40.19 4.23 -26.33
C ASP A 159 -39.05 4.93 -25.57
N ASN A 160 -39.22 6.23 -25.28
CA ASN A 160 -38.27 7.08 -24.56
C ASN A 160 -36.81 6.97 -25.06
N VAL A 161 -36.63 6.88 -26.38
CA VAL A 161 -35.35 6.60 -27.03
C VAL A 161 -34.33 7.67 -26.62
N ASN A 162 -33.23 7.24 -25.98
CA ASN A 162 -32.16 8.09 -25.46
C ASN A 162 -32.64 9.24 -24.54
N GLY A 163 -33.78 9.09 -23.85
CA GLY A 163 -34.34 10.12 -22.98
C GLY A 163 -35.00 11.30 -23.72
N VAL A 164 -35.16 11.22 -25.05
CA VAL A 164 -35.72 12.29 -25.91
C VAL A 164 -37.25 12.42 -25.77
N GLY A 165 -37.87 11.66 -24.87
CA GLY A 165 -39.30 11.71 -24.56
C GLY A 165 -40.13 10.63 -25.26
N ARG A 166 -41.43 10.57 -24.92
CA ARG A 166 -42.35 9.51 -25.34
C ARG A 166 -42.55 9.47 -26.86
N THR A 167 -42.58 8.25 -27.41
CA THR A 167 -42.83 7.93 -28.82
C THR A 167 -44.28 8.22 -29.23
N LEU A 168 -45.22 8.14 -28.29
CA LEU A 168 -46.58 8.63 -28.42
C LEU A 168 -46.79 9.72 -27.35
N ALA A 169 -46.82 10.99 -27.76
CA ALA A 169 -46.54 12.11 -26.87
C ALA A 169 -47.67 12.53 -25.88
N ASN A 170 -48.86 11.94 -25.94
CA ASN A 170 -49.98 12.29 -25.04
C ASN A 170 -50.30 11.12 -24.10
N PRO A 171 -49.64 11.05 -22.92
CA PRO A 171 -50.01 10.09 -21.89
C PRO A 171 -51.43 10.34 -21.38
N THR A 172 -52.15 9.27 -21.10
CA THR A 172 -53.50 9.24 -20.55
C THR A 172 -53.61 8.18 -19.46
N THR A 173 -54.55 8.36 -18.53
CA THR A 173 -54.68 7.51 -17.34
C THR A 173 -55.73 6.40 -17.57
N PRO A 174 -55.41 5.13 -17.27
CA PRO A 174 -56.40 4.05 -17.33
C PRO A 174 -57.59 4.25 -16.39
N THR A 175 -58.80 3.97 -16.85
CA THR A 175 -60.00 3.86 -16.01
C THR A 175 -60.37 2.39 -15.77
N GLY A 176 -59.58 1.71 -14.94
CA GLY A 176 -59.77 0.28 -14.62
C GLY A 176 -58.50 -0.55 -14.87
N GLN A 177 -58.67 -1.86 -14.98
CA GLN A 177 -57.58 -2.78 -15.31
C GLN A 177 -57.08 -2.55 -16.74
N VAL A 178 -55.77 -2.74 -16.95
CA VAL A 178 -55.09 -2.48 -18.22
C VAL A 178 -55.38 -3.60 -19.25
N THR A 179 -55.95 -3.24 -20.41
CA THR A 179 -56.13 -4.11 -21.59
C THR A 179 -55.93 -3.33 -22.90
N ILE A 180 -55.83 -4.01 -24.04
CA ILE A 180 -55.75 -3.35 -25.35
C ILE A 180 -57.07 -2.61 -25.68
N GLU A 181 -58.23 -3.17 -25.35
CA GLU A 181 -59.55 -2.56 -25.57
C GLU A 181 -59.70 -1.26 -24.79
N SER A 182 -59.27 -1.24 -23.53
CA SER A 182 -59.40 -0.06 -22.68
C SER A 182 -58.43 1.05 -23.08
N CYS A 183 -57.21 0.71 -23.52
CA CYS A 183 -56.28 1.69 -24.09
C CYS A 183 -56.78 2.29 -25.41
N THR A 184 -57.19 1.43 -26.36
CA THR A 184 -57.70 1.87 -27.67
C THR A 184 -59.01 2.66 -27.56
N THR A 185 -59.88 2.32 -26.60
CA THR A 185 -61.08 3.10 -26.28
C THR A 185 -60.73 4.48 -25.70
N ALA A 186 -59.74 4.57 -24.81
CA ALA A 186 -59.30 5.84 -24.25
C ALA A 186 -58.72 6.78 -25.33
N CYS A 187 -57.82 6.28 -26.19
CA CYS A 187 -57.26 7.08 -27.28
C CYS A 187 -58.30 7.45 -28.36
N PHE A 188 -59.29 6.58 -28.63
CA PHE A 188 -60.42 6.92 -29.51
C PHE A 188 -61.23 8.10 -28.95
N ASN A 189 -61.61 8.04 -27.68
CA ASN A 189 -62.39 9.10 -27.02
C ASN A 189 -61.60 10.41 -26.91
N ALA A 190 -60.27 10.34 -26.82
CA ALA A 190 -59.36 11.48 -26.86
C ALA A 190 -59.08 12.00 -28.29
N GLY A 191 -59.68 11.41 -29.34
CA GLY A 191 -59.55 11.85 -30.74
C GLY A 191 -58.19 11.55 -31.40
N PHE A 192 -57.37 10.69 -30.80
CA PHE A 192 -56.06 10.32 -31.33
C PHE A 192 -56.13 9.06 -32.21
N ARG A 193 -55.28 9.00 -33.24
CA ARG A 193 -55.28 7.90 -34.21
C ARG A 193 -54.35 6.74 -33.83
N LEU A 194 -53.38 6.99 -32.96
CA LEU A 194 -52.45 6.00 -32.41
C LEU A 194 -52.71 5.80 -30.92
N SER A 195 -52.57 4.56 -30.49
CA SER A 195 -52.74 4.08 -29.12
C SER A 195 -51.58 3.15 -28.78
N GLY A 196 -51.01 3.21 -27.58
CA GLY A 196 -49.96 2.28 -27.16
C GLY A 196 -49.89 2.07 -25.65
N THR A 197 -49.66 0.82 -25.24
CA THR A 197 -49.46 0.41 -23.85
C THR A 197 -47.99 0.10 -23.57
N GLU A 198 -47.46 0.55 -22.42
CA GLU A 198 -46.03 0.41 -22.06
C GLU A 198 -45.75 -0.62 -20.94
N PHE A 199 -46.72 -0.93 -20.07
CA PHE A 199 -46.52 -1.89 -18.96
C PHE A 199 -47.80 -2.70 -18.64
N ALA A 200 -47.63 -3.76 -17.85
CA ALA A 200 -48.67 -4.69 -17.41
C ALA A 200 -49.77 -4.07 -16.52
N GLU A 201 -49.40 -3.23 -15.54
CA GLU A 201 -50.30 -2.76 -14.47
C GLU A 201 -50.07 -1.29 -14.08
N TYR A 202 -51.02 -0.73 -13.32
CA TYR A 202 -51.02 0.68 -12.91
C TYR A 202 -50.31 0.92 -11.57
N VAL A 203 -49.19 1.66 -11.60
CA VAL A 203 -48.49 2.18 -10.41
C VAL A 203 -48.31 3.69 -10.52
N LEU A 204 -48.86 4.46 -9.58
CA LEU A 204 -48.61 5.90 -9.49
C LEU A 204 -47.13 6.19 -9.21
N PRO A 205 -46.48 7.18 -9.85
CA PRO A 205 -47.09 8.27 -10.64
C PRO A 205 -47.01 8.09 -12.17
N PHE A 206 -46.74 6.89 -12.69
CA PHE A 206 -46.50 6.69 -14.11
C PHE A 206 -47.80 6.63 -14.93
N PHE A 207 -47.74 7.04 -16.20
CA PHE A 207 -48.87 6.99 -17.14
C PHE A 207 -48.64 5.87 -18.16
N TYR A 208 -49.68 5.07 -18.42
CA TYR A 208 -49.53 3.76 -19.08
C TYR A 208 -50.20 3.63 -20.45
N TYR A 209 -51.13 4.53 -20.77
CA TYR A 209 -51.74 4.64 -22.09
C TYR A 209 -51.16 5.85 -22.80
N ASN A 210 -50.52 5.66 -23.93
CA ASN A 210 -49.91 6.74 -24.68
C ASN A 210 -50.63 6.90 -26.03
N CYS A 211 -51.18 8.08 -26.27
CA CYS A 211 -51.97 8.41 -27.45
C CYS A 211 -51.24 9.44 -28.33
N ALA A 212 -51.40 9.37 -29.65
CA ALA A 212 -50.88 10.42 -30.54
C ALA A 212 -51.57 10.44 -31.91
N SER A 213 -51.28 11.49 -32.68
CA SER A 213 -51.64 11.57 -34.11
C SER A 213 -50.51 11.12 -35.04
N ALA A 214 -49.29 10.98 -34.51
CA ALA A 214 -48.08 10.53 -35.21
C ALA A 214 -47.08 9.91 -34.22
N ILE A 215 -46.13 9.13 -34.74
CA ILE A 215 -44.98 8.62 -34.00
C ILE A 215 -43.93 9.74 -33.90
N THR A 216 -43.43 10.01 -32.69
CA THR A 216 -42.47 11.09 -32.38
C THR A 216 -41.20 10.57 -31.70
N ASN A 217 -40.25 11.47 -31.41
CA ASN A 217 -39.08 11.21 -30.55
C ASN A 217 -38.23 9.97 -30.93
N GLY A 218 -38.11 9.69 -32.24
CA GLY A 218 -37.27 8.62 -32.76
C GLY A 218 -37.83 7.20 -32.59
N GLY A 219 -39.09 7.04 -32.19
CA GLY A 219 -39.72 5.73 -32.06
C GLY A 219 -39.72 4.92 -33.36
N VAL A 220 -39.17 3.71 -33.31
CA VAL A 220 -39.11 2.76 -34.43
C VAL A 220 -39.67 1.40 -34.01
N SER A 221 -40.02 0.57 -35.00
CA SER A 221 -40.50 -0.78 -34.72
C SER A 221 -39.40 -1.61 -34.03
N ALA A 222 -39.77 -2.26 -32.93
CA ALA A 222 -38.96 -3.19 -32.16
C ALA A 222 -39.40 -4.63 -32.44
N ALA A 223 -38.61 -5.61 -32.00
CA ALA A 223 -39.02 -7.00 -32.08
C ALA A 223 -40.31 -7.24 -31.27
N ALA A 224 -41.23 -8.07 -31.78
CA ALA A 224 -42.49 -8.37 -31.08
C ALA A 224 -42.26 -8.98 -29.68
N THR A 225 -41.13 -9.66 -29.49
CA THR A 225 -40.65 -10.23 -28.22
C THR A 225 -40.25 -9.19 -27.18
N ASP A 226 -40.03 -7.92 -27.57
CA ASP A 226 -39.69 -6.85 -26.64
C ASP A 226 -40.94 -6.30 -25.91
N CYS A 227 -42.13 -6.53 -26.47
CA CYS A 227 -43.41 -6.22 -25.84
C CYS A 227 -43.93 -7.47 -25.12
N ASN A 228 -43.25 -7.85 -24.04
CA ASN A 228 -43.41 -9.12 -23.33
C ASN A 228 -44.24 -9.04 -22.02
N MET A 229 -44.68 -7.85 -21.61
CA MET A 229 -45.46 -7.70 -20.38
C MET A 229 -46.93 -8.07 -20.61
N VAL A 230 -47.50 -8.88 -19.73
CA VAL A 230 -48.89 -9.37 -19.88
C VAL A 230 -49.88 -8.35 -19.31
N CYS A 231 -50.97 -8.06 -20.02
CA CYS A 231 -51.99 -7.10 -19.59
C CYS A 231 -52.70 -7.54 -18.29
N GLN A 232 -52.70 -6.71 -17.24
CA GLN A 232 -53.34 -7.03 -15.95
C GLN A 232 -54.83 -7.38 -16.08
N GLY A 233 -55.57 -6.74 -16.99
CA GLY A 233 -56.99 -7.00 -17.23
C GLY A 233 -57.28 -8.15 -18.20
N ASN A 234 -56.29 -8.66 -18.93
CA ASN A 234 -56.44 -9.80 -19.83
C ASN A 234 -55.12 -10.57 -19.98
N SER A 235 -55.00 -11.69 -19.27
CA SER A 235 -53.78 -12.51 -19.26
C SER A 235 -53.47 -13.25 -20.57
N SER A 236 -54.31 -13.12 -21.59
CA SER A 236 -54.08 -13.67 -22.94
C SER A 236 -53.40 -12.67 -23.89
N GLU A 237 -53.05 -11.47 -23.42
CA GLU A 237 -52.60 -10.35 -24.26
C GLU A 237 -51.33 -9.67 -23.71
N PHE A 238 -50.51 -9.11 -24.60
CA PHE A 238 -49.33 -8.33 -24.23
C PHE A 238 -49.59 -6.81 -24.21
N CYS A 239 -49.22 -6.17 -23.11
CA CYS A 239 -49.24 -4.73 -22.87
C CYS A 239 -47.81 -4.18 -22.68
N GLY A 240 -47.13 -3.92 -23.81
CA GLY A 240 -45.83 -3.24 -23.83
C GLY A 240 -44.68 -4.00 -23.17
N GLY A 241 -43.69 -3.23 -22.72
CA GLY A 241 -42.51 -3.66 -21.98
C GLY A 241 -41.64 -2.44 -21.60
N PRO A 242 -40.55 -2.62 -20.84
CA PRO A 242 -39.71 -1.51 -20.40
C PRO A 242 -39.14 -0.71 -21.59
N ASN A 243 -39.53 0.57 -21.72
CA ASN A 243 -39.24 1.41 -22.90
C ASN A 243 -39.73 0.77 -24.23
N ARG A 244 -40.91 0.13 -24.21
CA ARG A 244 -41.53 -0.57 -25.34
C ARG A 244 -43.05 -0.38 -25.35
N LEU A 245 -43.59 0.13 -26.45
CA LEU A 245 -45.03 0.31 -26.66
C LEU A 245 -45.59 -0.77 -27.57
N ASN A 246 -46.68 -1.42 -27.18
CA ASN A 246 -47.50 -2.22 -28.10
C ASN A 246 -48.49 -1.28 -28.81
N VAL A 247 -48.25 -0.94 -30.08
CA VAL A 247 -48.91 0.19 -30.77
C VAL A 247 -50.03 -0.29 -31.71
N TYR A 248 -51.14 0.45 -31.73
CA TYR A 248 -52.30 0.23 -32.59
C TYR A 248 -52.66 1.52 -33.34
N ASN A 249 -53.16 1.35 -34.56
CA ASN A 249 -53.58 2.43 -35.46
C ASN A 249 -55.07 2.32 -35.81
N TYR A 250 -55.81 3.43 -35.69
CA TYR A 250 -57.23 3.48 -36.02
C TYR A 250 -57.47 3.65 -37.53
N THR A 251 -58.15 2.66 -38.11
CA THR A 251 -58.42 2.60 -39.57
C THR A 251 -59.74 3.24 -39.98
N GLY A 252 -60.61 3.62 -39.02
CA GLY A 252 -61.85 4.33 -39.29
C GLY A 252 -61.65 5.80 -39.70
N THR A 253 -62.75 6.41 -40.13
CA THR A 253 -62.84 7.83 -40.55
C THR A 253 -63.63 8.69 -39.57
N ASP A 254 -64.04 8.10 -38.45
CA ASP A 254 -65.03 8.57 -37.47
C ASP A 254 -64.40 8.93 -36.11
N LEU A 255 -63.17 9.47 -36.13
CA LEU A 255 -62.52 9.98 -34.91
C LEU A 255 -63.24 11.24 -34.37
N PRO A 256 -63.46 11.35 -33.05
CA PRO A 256 -63.99 12.56 -32.43
C PRO A 256 -63.13 13.81 -32.69
N VAL A 257 -63.77 14.94 -32.96
CA VAL A 257 -63.08 16.24 -33.12
C VAL A 257 -62.74 16.80 -31.73
N VAL A 258 -61.44 16.94 -31.44
CA VAL A 258 -60.95 17.40 -30.13
C VAL A 258 -61.12 18.91 -29.98
N THR A 259 -61.99 19.35 -29.07
CA THR A 259 -62.11 20.75 -28.66
C THR A 259 -61.57 20.97 -27.24
N GLY A 260 -60.28 21.31 -27.14
CA GLY A 260 -59.67 21.90 -25.94
C GLY A 260 -58.81 20.96 -25.08
N GLY A 261 -57.53 21.32 -24.93
CA GLY A 261 -56.56 20.64 -24.06
C GLY A 261 -55.13 20.94 -24.52
N GLY A 262 -54.36 21.70 -23.73
CA GLY A 262 -53.03 22.18 -24.14
C GLY A 262 -51.93 21.12 -24.04
N GLY A 263 -51.06 21.05 -25.05
CA GLY A 263 -49.93 20.11 -25.14
C GLY A 263 -49.21 20.16 -26.49
N GLY A 264 -49.18 21.34 -27.13
CA GLY A 264 -48.76 21.50 -28.52
C GLY A 264 -47.27 21.71 -28.71
N GLY A 265 -46.47 20.67 -28.47
CA GLY A 265 -45.11 20.61 -29.04
C GLY A 265 -45.18 20.20 -30.51
N GLY A 266 -44.68 21.04 -31.42
CA GLY A 266 -44.46 20.67 -32.82
C GLY A 266 -44.81 21.73 -33.86
N GLY A 267 -43.82 22.12 -34.67
CA GLY A 267 -44.07 22.63 -36.02
C GLY A 267 -44.29 24.14 -36.16
N GLY A 268 -43.30 24.96 -35.76
CA GLY A 268 -43.19 26.37 -36.16
C GLY A 268 -42.89 26.60 -37.65
N GLY A 269 -43.50 25.82 -38.55
CA GLY A 269 -43.47 26.02 -40.00
C GLY A 269 -44.60 26.96 -40.45
N GLY A 270 -44.69 28.15 -39.83
CA GLY A 270 -45.80 29.08 -40.00
C GLY A 270 -45.33 30.53 -39.99
N THR A 271 -45.49 31.21 -41.12
CA THR A 271 -44.97 32.53 -41.46
C THR A 271 -45.44 33.68 -40.54
N THR A 272 -44.76 33.91 -39.42
CA THR A 272 -44.61 35.24 -38.78
C THR A 272 -43.36 35.24 -37.89
N ALA A 273 -42.39 36.11 -38.18
CA ALA A 273 -41.10 36.10 -37.50
C ALA A 273 -41.13 36.87 -36.16
N LEU A 274 -40.99 36.13 -35.06
CA LEU A 274 -40.21 36.58 -33.92
C LEU A 274 -38.95 35.70 -33.91
N GLY A 275 -37.85 36.22 -34.45
CA GLY A 275 -36.61 35.47 -34.58
C GLY A 275 -35.98 35.22 -33.21
N VAL A 276 -35.45 34.01 -33.02
CA VAL A 276 -34.58 33.67 -31.91
C VAL A 276 -33.16 34.11 -32.27
N PHE A 277 -32.52 34.92 -31.43
CA PHE A 277 -31.21 35.52 -31.74
C PHE A 277 -30.23 35.42 -30.55
N PRO A 278 -28.92 35.36 -30.81
CA PRO A 278 -27.91 35.49 -29.76
C PRO A 278 -27.94 36.88 -29.12
N VAL A 279 -27.67 36.96 -27.82
CA VAL A 279 -27.75 38.21 -27.06
C VAL A 279 -26.45 38.99 -27.22
N LEU A 280 -26.44 40.01 -28.09
CA LEU A 280 -25.23 40.77 -28.41
C LEU A 280 -24.98 41.99 -27.49
N SER A 281 -25.95 42.36 -26.65
CA SER A 281 -25.91 43.57 -25.80
C SER A 281 -26.72 43.37 -24.52
N GLY A 282 -26.40 44.12 -23.46
CA GLY A 282 -27.06 43.95 -22.14
C GLY A 282 -26.57 42.70 -21.40
N LEU A 283 -25.32 42.30 -21.66
CA LEU A 283 -24.59 41.28 -20.91
C LEU A 283 -23.79 41.94 -19.77
N PRO A 284 -23.41 41.18 -18.73
CA PRO A 284 -22.49 41.67 -17.69
C PRO A 284 -21.16 42.18 -18.27
N THR A 285 -20.58 43.20 -17.64
CA THR A 285 -19.34 43.86 -18.10
C THR A 285 -18.22 42.85 -18.37
N GLY A 286 -17.66 42.91 -19.58
CA GLY A 286 -16.60 42.00 -20.05
C GLY A 286 -17.11 40.82 -20.88
N TRP A 287 -18.36 40.39 -20.71
CA TRP A 287 -18.92 39.25 -21.45
C TRP A 287 -19.41 39.64 -22.84
N ALA A 288 -19.18 38.74 -23.80
CA ALA A 288 -19.71 38.82 -25.16
C ALA A 288 -20.17 37.44 -25.64
N TYR A 289 -21.15 37.43 -26.55
CA TYR A 289 -21.41 36.23 -27.37
C TYR A 289 -20.13 35.88 -28.15
N ASN A 290 -19.78 34.59 -28.15
CA ASN A 290 -18.63 34.07 -28.87
C ASN A 290 -19.07 33.50 -30.22
N ALA A 291 -19.79 32.37 -30.21
CA ALA A 291 -20.34 31.71 -31.39
C ALA A 291 -21.37 30.64 -30.98
N CYS A 292 -21.98 30.00 -31.98
CA CYS A 292 -22.67 28.73 -31.83
C CYS A 292 -21.63 27.60 -31.93
N TRP A 293 -21.53 26.75 -30.91
CA TRP A 293 -20.61 25.62 -30.88
C TRP A 293 -21.36 24.29 -30.97
N VAL A 294 -20.72 23.27 -31.52
CA VAL A 294 -21.23 21.90 -31.54
C VAL A 294 -20.89 21.26 -30.19
N ASP A 295 -21.90 20.76 -29.49
CA ASP A 295 -21.71 19.88 -28.32
C ASP A 295 -21.78 18.40 -28.73
N ASN A 296 -21.28 17.50 -27.89
CA ASN A 296 -21.22 16.05 -28.12
C ASN A 296 -20.53 15.64 -29.44
N ALA A 297 -19.66 16.50 -30.00
CA ALA A 297 -18.89 16.18 -31.21
C ALA A 297 -17.92 15.02 -30.98
N HIS A 298 -17.18 15.08 -29.86
CA HIS A 298 -16.30 14.02 -29.35
C HIS A 298 -16.44 13.80 -27.83
N GLY A 299 -17.39 14.48 -27.20
CA GLY A 299 -17.60 14.57 -25.74
C GLY A 299 -18.30 15.90 -25.40
N ARG A 300 -18.49 16.20 -24.11
CA ARG A 300 -19.15 17.46 -23.69
C ARG A 300 -18.17 18.62 -23.81
N ALA A 301 -18.54 19.67 -24.52
CA ALA A 301 -17.70 20.87 -24.66
C ALA A 301 -17.45 21.61 -23.33
N PHE A 302 -18.23 21.31 -22.27
CA PHE A 302 -18.04 21.81 -20.91
C PHE A 302 -17.98 20.65 -19.90
N VAL A 303 -17.05 20.77 -18.94
CA VAL A 303 -16.88 19.80 -17.83
C VAL A 303 -17.95 19.97 -16.74
N PHE A 304 -18.53 21.16 -16.59
CA PHE A 304 -19.51 21.47 -15.54
C PHE A 304 -20.84 21.96 -16.10
N GLN A 305 -21.93 21.29 -15.71
CA GLN A 305 -23.30 21.70 -15.93
C GLN A 305 -23.87 22.31 -14.64
N ALA A 306 -24.33 23.56 -14.72
CA ALA A 306 -25.11 24.19 -13.66
C ALA A 306 -26.54 23.62 -13.64
N PRO A 307 -27.25 23.67 -12.49
CA PRO A 307 -28.65 23.25 -12.43
C PRO A 307 -29.52 24.00 -13.45
N GLY A 308 -30.19 23.25 -14.33
CA GLY A 308 -31.11 23.80 -15.32
C GLY A 308 -32.29 24.54 -14.71
N SER A 309 -32.91 25.45 -15.48
CA SER A 309 -34.03 26.27 -14.98
C SER A 309 -35.07 26.56 -16.04
N GLN A 310 -36.35 26.32 -15.71
CA GLN A 310 -37.50 26.73 -16.53
C GLN A 310 -37.64 28.26 -16.67
N THR A 311 -36.80 29.04 -15.99
CA THR A 311 -36.68 30.51 -16.18
C THR A 311 -35.31 30.91 -16.74
N ASN A 312 -34.54 29.98 -17.32
CA ASN A 312 -33.20 30.25 -17.83
C ASN A 312 -33.21 31.33 -18.92
N THR A 313 -32.18 32.18 -18.89
CA THR A 313 -31.88 33.25 -19.82
C THR A 313 -30.36 33.33 -19.96
N ILE A 314 -29.87 33.98 -21.01
CA ILE A 314 -28.43 34.19 -21.19
C ILE A 314 -27.82 34.93 -19.99
N GLN A 315 -28.52 35.95 -19.48
CA GLN A 315 -28.07 36.70 -18.31
C GLN A 315 -28.04 35.85 -17.03
N SER A 316 -29.03 34.99 -16.79
CA SER A 316 -29.04 34.13 -15.60
C SER A 316 -27.97 33.06 -15.65
N CYS A 317 -27.74 32.43 -16.81
CA CYS A 317 -26.67 31.44 -16.95
C CYS A 317 -25.28 32.07 -16.78
N ILE A 318 -25.01 33.21 -17.44
CA ILE A 318 -23.76 33.95 -17.21
C ILE A 318 -23.59 34.33 -15.74
N ALA A 319 -24.64 34.82 -15.07
CA ALA A 319 -24.57 35.16 -13.65
C ALA A 319 -24.27 33.95 -12.74
N GLN A 320 -24.84 32.77 -13.03
CA GLN A 320 -24.53 31.52 -12.32
C GLN A 320 -23.08 31.07 -12.52
N CYS A 321 -22.55 31.19 -13.75
CA CYS A 321 -21.16 30.87 -14.04
C CYS A 321 -20.18 31.87 -13.41
N GLN A 322 -20.49 33.17 -13.47
CA GLN A 322 -19.71 34.22 -12.81
C GLN A 322 -19.66 34.06 -11.28
N ALA A 323 -20.77 33.66 -10.65
CA ALA A 323 -20.82 33.40 -9.21
C ALA A 323 -19.88 32.26 -8.77
N GLN A 324 -19.47 31.39 -9.71
CA GLN A 324 -18.53 30.30 -9.51
C GLN A 324 -17.13 30.60 -10.10
N ASN A 325 -16.84 31.88 -10.42
CA ASN A 325 -15.59 32.35 -11.02
C ASN A 325 -15.24 31.76 -12.41
N PHE A 326 -16.22 31.25 -13.15
CA PHE A 326 -16.03 30.80 -14.53
C PHE A 326 -16.04 31.98 -15.53
N THR A 327 -15.24 31.86 -16.59
CA THR A 327 -15.04 32.89 -17.65
C THR A 327 -15.71 32.54 -18.98
N VAL A 328 -16.36 31.38 -19.05
CA VAL A 328 -17.09 30.85 -20.21
C VAL A 328 -18.42 30.29 -19.70
N ALA A 329 -19.50 30.57 -20.44
CA ALA A 329 -20.84 30.08 -20.17
C ALA A 329 -21.46 29.57 -21.48
N GLY A 330 -22.09 28.40 -21.44
CA GLY A 330 -22.84 27.82 -22.55
C GLY A 330 -24.29 27.60 -22.16
N THR A 331 -25.21 27.80 -23.09
CA THR A 331 -26.60 27.39 -22.93
C THR A 331 -27.01 26.42 -24.03
N GLU A 332 -27.70 25.36 -23.63
CA GLU A 332 -28.23 24.32 -24.50
C GLU A 332 -29.69 24.04 -24.14
N PHE A 333 -30.41 23.38 -25.05
CA PHE A 333 -31.71 22.76 -24.83
C PHE A 333 -32.76 23.61 -24.07
N SER A 334 -32.78 24.93 -24.31
CA SER A 334 -33.70 25.91 -23.69
C SER A 334 -33.45 26.23 -22.21
N ASP A 335 -33.33 25.22 -21.34
CA ASP A 335 -33.25 25.40 -19.88
C ASP A 335 -31.89 25.04 -19.26
N GLU A 336 -30.95 24.47 -20.02
CA GLU A 336 -29.64 24.04 -19.53
C GLU A 336 -28.60 25.18 -19.52
N CYS A 337 -27.67 25.12 -18.56
CA CYS A 337 -26.57 26.06 -18.40
C CYS A 337 -25.27 25.31 -18.08
N TYR A 338 -24.18 25.72 -18.71
CA TYR A 338 -22.86 25.12 -18.60
C TYR A 338 -21.83 26.18 -18.30
N CYS A 339 -20.85 25.86 -17.45
CA CYS A 339 -19.83 26.81 -17.03
C CYS A 339 -18.42 26.22 -17.17
N GLY A 340 -17.45 27.07 -17.51
CA GLY A 340 -16.06 26.65 -17.68
C GLY A 340 -15.10 27.81 -17.81
N ASN A 341 -13.81 27.50 -17.96
CA ASN A 341 -12.76 28.48 -18.29
C ASN A 341 -12.14 28.24 -19.69
N THR A 342 -12.43 27.09 -20.28
CA THR A 342 -12.11 26.68 -21.65
C THR A 342 -13.25 25.81 -22.17
N LEU A 343 -13.29 25.56 -23.47
CA LEU A 343 -14.06 24.46 -24.05
C LEU A 343 -13.15 23.22 -24.18
N VAL A 344 -13.71 22.02 -24.09
CA VAL A 344 -12.96 20.74 -24.13
C VAL A 344 -13.41 19.82 -25.27
N ASP A 345 -12.87 18.61 -25.34
CA ASP A 345 -13.25 17.54 -26.30
C ASP A 345 -13.26 17.97 -27.77
N GLY A 346 -12.31 18.83 -28.17
CA GLY A 346 -12.20 19.30 -29.56
C GLY A 346 -13.43 20.08 -30.02
N ALA A 347 -14.17 20.71 -29.10
CA ALA A 347 -15.33 21.54 -29.41
C ALA A 347 -15.05 22.45 -30.61
N ALA A 348 -16.01 22.51 -31.54
CA ALA A 348 -15.87 23.25 -32.79
C ALA A 348 -17.03 24.24 -32.97
N ILE A 349 -16.74 25.36 -33.62
CA ILE A 349 -17.78 26.31 -34.06
C ILE A 349 -18.68 25.59 -35.08
N ALA A 350 -20.00 25.69 -34.92
CA ALA A 350 -20.95 25.11 -35.84
C ALA A 350 -20.80 25.74 -37.23
N SER A 351 -20.73 24.90 -38.28
CA SER A 351 -20.62 25.34 -39.67
C SER A 351 -21.82 26.17 -40.14
N ASP A 352 -22.99 25.94 -39.52
CA ASP A 352 -24.16 26.80 -39.63
C ASP A 352 -24.48 27.39 -38.23
N PRO A 353 -24.22 28.69 -38.01
CA PRO A 353 -24.48 29.34 -36.72
C PRO A 353 -25.99 29.49 -36.43
N THR A 354 -26.87 29.29 -37.42
CA THR A 354 -28.33 29.33 -37.23
C THR A 354 -28.88 28.06 -36.58
N THR A 355 -28.03 27.07 -36.30
CA THR A 355 -28.41 25.84 -35.57
C THR A 355 -28.55 26.05 -34.06
N CYS A 356 -28.03 27.15 -33.49
CA CYS A 356 -28.39 27.62 -32.15
C CYS A 356 -29.67 28.48 -32.20
N ASN A 357 -30.82 27.86 -32.48
CA ASN A 357 -32.10 28.52 -32.70
C ASN A 357 -33.19 28.20 -31.66
N MET A 358 -32.86 27.47 -30.59
CA MET A 358 -33.80 27.19 -29.51
C MET A 358 -33.93 28.42 -28.60
N GLY A 359 -35.16 28.88 -28.39
CA GLY A 359 -35.46 29.95 -27.44
C GLY A 359 -35.20 29.52 -26.00
N CYS A 360 -34.64 30.40 -25.17
CA CYS A 360 -34.45 30.14 -23.73
C CYS A 360 -35.79 30.00 -22.99
N ALA A 361 -35.86 29.12 -21.98
CA ALA A 361 -37.10 28.86 -21.24
C ALA A 361 -37.70 30.12 -20.58
N GLY A 362 -36.85 30.98 -20.00
CA GLY A 362 -37.22 32.27 -19.43
C GLY A 362 -37.34 33.42 -20.44
N ASN A 363 -36.88 33.26 -21.68
CA ASN A 363 -37.06 34.24 -22.75
C ASN A 363 -36.91 33.62 -24.15
N ALA A 364 -38.03 33.27 -24.77
CA ALA A 364 -38.09 32.60 -26.07
C ALA A 364 -37.48 33.39 -27.26
N THR A 365 -37.10 34.66 -27.09
CA THR A 365 -36.40 35.44 -28.13
C THR A 365 -34.87 35.34 -28.06
N GLN A 366 -34.32 34.84 -26.95
CA GLN A 366 -32.89 34.63 -26.76
C GLN A 366 -32.49 33.20 -27.19
N ALA A 367 -31.39 33.06 -27.94
CA ALA A 367 -30.89 31.76 -28.36
C ALA A 367 -30.16 31.01 -27.23
N CYS A 368 -30.81 30.02 -26.62
CA CYS A 368 -30.22 29.03 -25.70
C CYS A 368 -29.89 27.72 -26.42
N GLY A 369 -29.01 27.80 -27.42
CA GLY A 369 -28.48 26.63 -28.11
C GLY A 369 -29.51 25.90 -28.96
N GLY A 370 -29.46 24.57 -28.91
CA GLY A 370 -30.31 23.62 -29.63
C GLY A 370 -29.81 22.19 -29.39
N PRO A 371 -30.35 21.15 -30.05
CA PRO A 371 -29.89 19.77 -29.84
C PRO A 371 -28.42 19.60 -30.28
N ASN A 372 -27.52 19.26 -29.35
CA ASN A 372 -26.07 19.20 -29.56
C ASN A 372 -25.48 20.54 -30.02
N ARG A 373 -25.99 21.67 -29.50
CA ARG A 373 -25.63 23.04 -29.90
C ARG A 373 -25.59 23.99 -28.72
N LEU A 374 -24.42 24.54 -28.43
CA LEU A 374 -24.20 25.49 -27.35
C LEU A 374 -24.15 26.93 -27.87
N SER A 375 -25.01 27.79 -27.33
CA SER A 375 -24.83 29.24 -27.43
C SER A 375 -23.76 29.65 -26.40
N VAL A 376 -22.53 29.89 -26.85
CA VAL A 376 -21.40 30.17 -25.96
C VAL A 376 -21.14 31.67 -25.83
N TYR A 377 -20.94 32.10 -24.58
CA TYR A 377 -20.56 33.44 -24.16
C TYR A 377 -19.26 33.36 -23.35
N SER A 378 -18.42 34.39 -23.43
CA SER A 378 -17.18 34.43 -22.65
C SER A 378 -16.74 35.85 -22.30
N SER A 379 -16.03 35.98 -21.18
CA SER A 379 -15.34 37.19 -20.74
C SER A 379 -13.87 37.27 -21.16
N VAL A 380 -13.31 36.22 -21.77
CA VAL A 380 -11.92 36.16 -22.25
C VAL A 380 -11.83 36.13 -23.77
N LYS A 381 -10.75 36.71 -24.32
CA LYS A 381 -10.46 36.73 -25.76
C LYS A 381 -8.96 36.54 -26.00
N PRO A 382 -8.53 35.55 -26.81
CA PRO A 382 -9.35 34.53 -27.46
C PRO A 382 -9.96 33.54 -26.46
N LEU A 383 -11.12 32.96 -26.80
CA LEU A 383 -11.65 31.78 -26.11
C LEU A 383 -10.82 30.57 -26.55
N VAL A 384 -10.35 29.77 -25.58
CA VAL A 384 -9.56 28.57 -25.85
C VAL A 384 -10.50 27.35 -25.88
N ALA A 385 -10.46 26.61 -26.98
CA ALA A 385 -11.00 25.26 -27.09
C ALA A 385 -9.82 24.28 -27.13
N LEU A 386 -9.84 23.29 -26.23
CA LEU A 386 -8.83 22.25 -26.15
C LEU A 386 -9.12 21.16 -27.19
N PRO A 387 -8.08 20.51 -27.75
CA PRO A 387 -8.24 19.40 -28.69
C PRO A 387 -8.95 18.20 -28.05
N VAL A 388 -9.35 17.23 -28.89
CA VAL A 388 -9.81 15.92 -28.40
C VAL A 388 -8.68 15.29 -27.57
N PRO A 389 -8.95 14.83 -26.33
CA PRO A 389 -7.92 14.26 -25.46
C PRO A 389 -7.28 13.01 -26.08
N SER A 390 -5.97 12.83 -25.88
CA SER A 390 -5.22 11.70 -26.45
C SER A 390 -4.19 11.14 -25.47
N ALA A 391 -3.77 9.88 -25.62
CA ALA A 391 -2.72 9.32 -24.77
C ALA A 391 -1.41 10.10 -24.95
N MET A 392 -0.73 10.41 -23.84
CA MET A 392 0.57 11.10 -23.90
C MET A 392 1.60 10.15 -24.52
N THR A 393 1.90 10.31 -25.81
CA THR A 393 2.81 9.43 -26.56
C THR A 393 4.12 10.09 -26.96
N THR A 394 4.20 11.41 -26.80
CA THR A 394 5.36 12.25 -27.14
C THR A 394 5.63 13.25 -26.02
N ASN A 395 6.80 13.91 -26.05
CA ASN A 395 7.25 14.84 -24.99
C ASN A 395 7.28 14.22 -23.58
N LEU A 396 7.47 12.90 -23.49
CA LEU A 396 7.59 12.17 -22.23
C LEU A 396 8.85 12.60 -21.47
N PRO A 397 8.81 12.68 -20.12
CA PRO A 397 9.99 12.99 -19.32
C PRO A 397 11.03 11.86 -19.40
N GLY A 398 12.32 12.21 -19.27
CA GLY A 398 13.40 11.23 -19.18
C GLY A 398 13.40 10.19 -20.32
N ASN A 399 13.40 8.90 -19.96
CA ASN A 399 13.39 7.77 -20.89
C ASN A 399 12.08 6.97 -20.85
N TRP A 400 10.97 7.57 -20.40
CA TRP A 400 9.67 6.90 -20.38
C TRP A 400 9.15 6.61 -21.80
N THR A 401 8.43 5.50 -21.96
CA THR A 401 7.79 5.08 -23.21
C THR A 401 6.37 4.61 -22.94
N TYR A 402 5.38 5.15 -23.65
CA TYR A 402 3.99 4.69 -23.59
C TYR A 402 3.87 3.22 -24.05
N LYS A 403 2.95 2.47 -23.44
CA LYS A 403 2.73 1.04 -23.71
C LYS A 403 1.30 0.65 -24.06
N GLY A 404 0.34 1.56 -23.87
CA GLY A 404 -1.07 1.31 -24.13
C GLY A 404 -1.91 1.18 -22.88
N CYS A 405 -3.19 0.89 -23.11
CA CYS A 405 -4.19 0.66 -22.08
C CYS A 405 -4.03 -0.76 -21.47
N LEU A 406 -3.60 -0.85 -20.21
CA LEU A 406 -3.41 -2.10 -19.47
C LEU A 406 -4.63 -2.39 -18.60
N ARG A 407 -5.24 -3.57 -18.74
CA ARG A 407 -6.37 -3.98 -17.90
C ARG A 407 -5.88 -4.44 -16.53
N GLU A 408 -6.49 -3.97 -15.45
CA GLU A 408 -6.20 -4.48 -14.12
C GLU A 408 -6.84 -5.85 -13.86
N PRO A 409 -6.19 -6.73 -13.08
CA PRO A 409 -6.80 -7.99 -12.65
C PRO A 409 -7.91 -7.76 -11.63
N THR A 410 -8.94 -8.60 -11.64
CA THR A 410 -10.11 -8.48 -10.74
C THR A 410 -9.83 -8.78 -9.26
N ALA A 411 -8.64 -9.28 -8.92
CA ALA A 411 -8.29 -9.71 -7.57
C ALA A 411 -7.23 -8.82 -6.87
N ASN A 412 -6.37 -8.13 -7.62
CA ASN A 412 -5.24 -7.32 -7.11
C ASN A 412 -5.03 -6.12 -8.03
N LYS A 413 -4.54 -4.99 -7.51
CA LYS A 413 -4.06 -3.87 -8.35
C LYS A 413 -2.81 -4.27 -9.14
N MET A 414 -2.67 -3.75 -10.35
CA MET A 414 -1.63 -4.15 -11.31
C MET A 414 -0.21 -3.83 -10.82
N PHE A 415 -0.03 -2.65 -10.24
CA PHE A 415 1.20 -2.20 -9.61
C PHE A 415 0.92 -1.93 -8.12
N PRO A 416 1.87 -2.23 -7.22
CA PRO A 416 1.59 -2.27 -5.78
C PRO A 416 1.42 -0.90 -5.11
N ASN A 417 2.00 0.18 -5.64
CA ASN A 417 2.01 1.47 -4.95
C ASN A 417 1.00 2.45 -5.55
N GLN A 418 -0.22 2.49 -5.00
CA GLN A 418 -1.26 3.46 -5.34
C GLN A 418 -0.98 4.84 -4.71
N ILE A 419 -1.06 5.91 -5.48
CA ILE A 419 -0.86 7.31 -5.07
C ILE A 419 -2.12 8.09 -5.43
N ILE A 420 -2.83 8.63 -4.43
CA ILE A 420 -4.11 9.31 -4.64
C ILE A 420 -3.87 10.83 -4.75
N TRP A 421 -4.13 11.41 -5.93
CA TRP A 421 -4.14 12.86 -6.12
C TRP A 421 -5.56 13.37 -6.40
N ILE A 422 -6.02 14.31 -5.57
CA ILE A 422 -7.34 14.93 -5.69
C ILE A 422 -7.25 16.04 -6.75
N GLY A 423 -8.02 15.91 -7.84
CA GLY A 423 -8.23 16.95 -8.86
C GLY A 423 -7.04 17.39 -9.72
N ASN A 424 -5.81 16.97 -9.42
CA ASN A 424 -4.59 17.42 -10.12
C ASN A 424 -3.76 16.26 -10.69
N ASN A 425 -4.41 15.22 -11.22
CA ASN A 425 -3.67 14.11 -11.80
C ASN A 425 -3.23 14.37 -13.25
N THR A 426 -1.97 14.03 -13.55
CA THR A 426 -1.39 14.07 -14.89
C THR A 426 -0.43 12.89 -15.09
N ALA A 427 -0.37 12.34 -16.31
CA ALA A 427 0.60 11.32 -16.67
C ALA A 427 2.06 11.76 -16.45
N LEU A 428 2.35 13.04 -16.74
CA LEU A 428 3.65 13.67 -16.50
C LEU A 428 4.07 13.62 -15.03
N ALA A 429 3.19 14.01 -14.11
CA ALA A 429 3.47 13.99 -12.68
C ALA A 429 3.64 12.56 -12.16
N CYS A 430 2.81 11.60 -12.60
CA CYS A 430 2.96 10.19 -12.25
C CYS A 430 4.33 9.63 -12.66
N MET A 431 4.72 9.79 -13.93
CA MET A 431 6.03 9.36 -14.43
C MET A 431 7.20 9.99 -13.67
N ASN A 432 7.11 11.27 -13.32
CA ASN A 432 8.15 11.95 -12.53
C ASN A 432 8.23 11.40 -11.10
N GLN A 433 7.10 11.17 -10.43
CA GLN A 433 7.04 10.60 -9.08
C GLN A 433 7.58 9.16 -9.05
N CYS A 434 7.17 8.30 -9.98
CA CYS A 434 7.66 6.93 -10.07
C CYS A 434 9.18 6.90 -10.33
N ALA A 435 9.68 7.71 -11.27
CA ALA A 435 11.11 7.79 -11.56
C ALA A 435 11.94 8.32 -10.38
N ALA A 436 11.42 9.32 -9.64
CA ALA A 436 12.10 9.89 -8.47
C ALA A 436 12.27 8.87 -7.31
N PHE A 437 11.40 7.86 -7.24
CA PHE A 437 11.50 6.76 -6.29
C PHE A 437 12.14 5.48 -6.86
N GLY A 438 12.62 5.52 -8.11
CA GLY A 438 13.31 4.38 -8.72
C GLY A 438 12.39 3.28 -9.28
N PHE A 439 11.12 3.57 -9.56
CA PHE A 439 10.19 2.63 -10.19
C PHE A 439 10.29 2.65 -11.72
N THR A 440 10.14 1.49 -12.34
CA THR A 440 10.33 1.31 -13.79
C THR A 440 9.03 1.26 -14.60
N ALA A 441 7.89 1.18 -13.94
CA ALA A 441 6.56 1.26 -14.53
C ALA A 441 5.68 2.30 -13.81
N ALA A 442 4.90 3.03 -14.59
CA ALA A 442 3.92 4.02 -14.14
C ALA A 442 2.58 3.73 -14.83
N GLY A 443 1.49 3.76 -14.08
CA GLY A 443 0.12 3.63 -14.58
C GLY A 443 -0.77 4.73 -14.04
N VAL A 444 -1.62 5.32 -14.88
CA VAL A 444 -2.59 6.35 -14.46
C VAL A 444 -4.01 5.89 -14.70
N GLU A 445 -4.89 6.12 -13.71
CA GLU A 445 -6.31 5.75 -13.70
C GLU A 445 -7.14 6.98 -13.27
N VAL A 446 -8.43 6.97 -13.61
CA VAL A 446 -9.48 7.75 -12.95
C VAL A 446 -10.47 6.76 -12.35
N SER A 447 -10.69 6.81 -11.03
CA SER A 447 -11.66 5.97 -10.35
C SER A 447 -12.76 6.79 -9.67
N LEU A 448 -14.00 6.33 -9.83
CA LEU A 448 -15.14 6.81 -9.05
C LEU A 448 -15.14 6.10 -7.70
N GLU A 449 -14.31 6.54 -6.76
CA GLU A 449 -14.34 6.01 -5.40
C GLU A 449 -15.68 6.35 -4.73
N PRO A 450 -16.37 5.38 -4.10
CA PRO A 450 -17.61 5.59 -3.35
C PRO A 450 -17.31 6.24 -1.98
N GLY A 451 -16.81 7.48 -2.01
CA GLY A 451 -16.52 8.30 -0.84
C GLY A 451 -17.73 9.11 -0.36
N ASN A 452 -17.90 9.21 0.97
CA ASN A 452 -19.03 9.86 1.64
C ASN A 452 -18.96 11.41 1.63
N PHE A 453 -18.91 12.00 0.43
CA PHE A 453 -18.97 13.44 0.22
C PHE A 453 -20.33 13.84 -0.38
N ASP A 454 -20.78 15.04 0.00
CA ASP A 454 -21.97 15.73 -0.49
C ASP A 454 -22.22 15.50 -1.99
N ALA A 455 -23.48 15.23 -2.35
CA ALA A 455 -23.93 14.95 -3.72
C ALA A 455 -23.60 16.05 -4.74
N HIS A 456 -23.18 17.23 -4.30
CA HIS A 456 -22.68 18.31 -5.14
C HIS A 456 -21.15 18.29 -5.40
N HIS A 457 -20.38 17.40 -4.75
CA HIS A 457 -18.93 17.27 -4.93
C HIS A 457 -18.49 15.81 -5.08
N ARG A 458 -18.75 15.20 -6.24
CA ARG A 458 -18.03 13.97 -6.66
C ARG A 458 -16.57 14.28 -6.95
N ALA A 459 -15.75 14.24 -5.90
CA ALA A 459 -14.30 14.27 -6.04
C ALA A 459 -13.83 12.95 -6.65
N PHE A 460 -13.58 12.94 -7.97
CA PHE A 460 -12.90 11.83 -8.64
C PHE A 460 -11.57 11.58 -7.93
N ALA A 461 -11.38 10.37 -7.40
CA ALA A 461 -10.07 9.94 -6.99
C ALA A 461 -9.31 9.55 -8.26
N ASN A 462 -8.07 10.02 -8.38
CA ASN A 462 -7.29 9.79 -9.57
C ASN A 462 -6.04 9.05 -9.13
N PRO A 463 -6.13 7.72 -8.96
CA PRO A 463 -5.02 6.95 -8.48
C PRO A 463 -3.98 6.80 -9.60
N ASN A 464 -2.76 7.18 -9.25
CA ASN A 464 -1.57 6.80 -9.98
C ASN A 464 -0.97 5.56 -9.34
N TYR A 465 -0.20 4.82 -10.11
CA TYR A 465 0.40 3.60 -9.65
C TYR A 465 1.86 3.53 -10.09
N CYS A 466 2.75 3.28 -9.12
CA CYS A 466 4.16 3.01 -9.38
C CYS A 466 4.48 1.54 -9.08
N GLY A 467 5.21 0.91 -9.98
CA GLY A 467 5.65 -0.47 -9.85
C GLY A 467 6.82 -0.77 -10.77
N ASP A 468 7.08 -2.04 -11.00
CA ASP A 468 8.08 -2.50 -11.94
C ASP A 468 7.46 -3.20 -13.14
N ILE A 469 8.20 -3.23 -14.25
CA ILE A 469 7.77 -3.91 -15.49
C ILE A 469 7.51 -5.41 -15.22
N SER A 470 8.18 -6.00 -14.23
CA SER A 470 7.95 -7.36 -13.76
C SER A 470 6.55 -7.59 -13.17
N ASP A 471 5.91 -6.58 -12.60
CA ASP A 471 4.61 -6.71 -11.94
C ASP A 471 3.51 -7.07 -12.96
N VAL A 472 3.65 -6.56 -14.19
CA VAL A 472 2.75 -6.89 -15.31
C VAL A 472 2.80 -8.39 -15.64
N ALA A 473 3.99 -9.00 -15.60
CA ALA A 473 4.12 -10.45 -15.77
C ALA A 473 3.63 -11.21 -14.53
N ALA A 474 3.94 -10.73 -13.32
CA ALA A 474 3.56 -11.38 -12.06
C ALA A 474 2.02 -11.42 -11.86
N ASN A 475 1.32 -10.38 -12.31
CA ASN A 475 -0.13 -10.21 -12.19
C ASN A 475 -0.90 -10.63 -13.46
N ASN A 476 -0.27 -11.29 -14.44
CA ASN A 476 -0.87 -11.73 -15.71
C ASN A 476 -1.56 -10.59 -16.49
N GLY A 477 -0.93 -9.42 -16.55
CA GLY A 477 -1.48 -8.22 -17.17
C GLY A 477 -1.72 -8.35 -18.68
N VAL A 478 -2.88 -7.86 -19.12
CA VAL A 478 -3.33 -7.92 -20.52
C VAL A 478 -3.62 -6.50 -21.03
N PHE A 479 -2.96 -6.12 -22.12
CA PHE A 479 -3.27 -4.87 -22.82
C PHE A 479 -4.60 -4.99 -23.57
N GLY A 480 -5.48 -4.01 -23.36
CA GLY A 480 -6.75 -3.86 -24.05
C GLY A 480 -6.62 -3.03 -25.34
N ALA A 481 -7.75 -2.63 -25.90
CA ALA A 481 -7.77 -1.61 -26.94
C ALA A 481 -7.56 -0.21 -26.33
N GLU A 482 -6.94 0.71 -27.07
CA GLU A 482 -6.78 2.12 -26.67
C GLU A 482 -8.12 2.79 -26.31
N SER A 483 -9.21 2.36 -26.96
CA SER A 483 -10.58 2.79 -26.68
C SER A 483 -11.15 2.34 -25.32
N GLU A 484 -10.35 1.69 -24.47
CA GLU A 484 -10.71 1.35 -23.08
C GLU A 484 -10.09 2.31 -22.05
N CYS A 485 -9.21 3.23 -22.46
CA CYS A 485 -8.58 4.23 -21.58
C CYS A 485 -8.91 5.64 -22.09
N THR A 486 -10.20 5.98 -22.09
CA THR A 486 -10.76 7.17 -22.76
C THR A 486 -11.03 8.36 -21.85
N THR A 487 -10.67 8.30 -20.57
CA THR A 487 -11.03 9.33 -19.58
C THR A 487 -9.94 10.42 -19.50
N PRO A 488 -10.24 11.72 -19.70
CA PRO A 488 -9.23 12.78 -19.61
C PRO A 488 -8.65 12.92 -18.20
N CYS A 489 -7.35 13.22 -18.10
CA CYS A 489 -6.69 13.48 -16.82
C CYS A 489 -7.19 14.81 -16.20
N PRO A 490 -7.68 14.84 -14.94
CA PRO A 490 -8.23 16.07 -14.37
C PRO A 490 -7.25 17.25 -14.22
N GLY A 491 -5.95 16.98 -14.02
CA GLY A 491 -4.91 18.03 -14.01
C GLY A 491 -4.35 18.36 -15.39
N ASP A 492 -4.71 17.61 -16.43
CA ASP A 492 -4.20 17.76 -17.81
C ASP A 492 -5.25 17.28 -18.82
N PRO A 493 -6.33 18.06 -19.04
CA PRO A 493 -7.50 17.62 -19.82
C PRO A 493 -7.24 17.43 -21.32
N VAL A 494 -6.02 17.65 -21.82
CA VAL A 494 -5.65 17.28 -23.21
C VAL A 494 -5.03 15.88 -23.31
N HIS A 495 -4.67 15.27 -22.18
CA HIS A 495 -4.13 13.92 -22.13
C HIS A 495 -5.09 12.93 -21.46
N LEU A 496 -5.11 11.71 -21.98
CA LEU A 496 -5.92 10.62 -21.43
C LEU A 496 -5.25 10.00 -20.21
N CYS A 497 -6.00 9.93 -19.12
CA CYS A 497 -5.77 9.00 -18.04
C CYS A 497 -6.51 7.69 -18.33
N GLY A 498 -6.22 6.65 -17.55
CA GLY A 498 -6.97 5.41 -17.62
C GLY A 498 -8.41 5.57 -17.12
N ASP A 499 -9.23 4.55 -17.34
CA ASP A 499 -10.62 4.46 -16.87
C ASP A 499 -10.75 3.39 -15.76
N GLY A 500 -11.93 3.15 -15.21
CA GLY A 500 -12.10 2.22 -14.07
C GLY A 500 -11.54 0.81 -14.32
N ASN A 501 -10.49 0.43 -13.58
CA ASN A 501 -9.69 -0.80 -13.76
C ASN A 501 -8.96 -0.90 -15.12
N ARG A 502 -8.58 0.24 -15.70
CA ARG A 502 -7.84 0.40 -16.96
C ARG A 502 -6.76 1.45 -16.78
N LEU A 503 -5.49 1.08 -16.93
CA LEU A 503 -4.37 1.99 -16.73
C LEU A 503 -3.79 2.45 -18.07
N ASN A 504 -3.64 3.76 -18.28
CA ASN A 504 -2.70 4.24 -19.31
C ASN A 504 -1.28 4.07 -18.77
N THR A 505 -0.46 3.25 -19.44
CA THR A 505 0.82 2.80 -18.89
C THR A 505 2.06 3.27 -19.64
N TYR A 506 3.11 3.49 -18.86
CA TYR A 506 4.40 4.01 -19.28
C TYR A 506 5.49 3.16 -18.64
N PHE A 507 6.44 2.65 -19.43
CA PHE A 507 7.62 1.93 -18.92
C PHE A 507 8.90 2.71 -19.23
N TRP A 508 9.82 2.71 -18.28
CA TRP A 508 11.14 3.32 -18.43
C TRP A 508 12.02 2.48 -19.37
N ASN A 509 12.54 3.10 -20.44
CA ASN A 509 13.44 2.47 -21.39
C ASN A 509 14.90 2.64 -20.94
N GLY A 510 15.35 1.78 -20.03
CA GLY A 510 16.72 1.77 -19.53
C GLY A 510 16.84 1.15 -18.14
N VAL A 511 18.01 1.26 -17.53
CA VAL A 511 18.26 0.78 -16.17
C VAL A 511 18.15 1.96 -15.21
N VAL A 512 17.16 1.93 -14.32
CA VAL A 512 17.03 2.90 -13.21
C VAL A 512 17.85 2.43 -12.01
N ASN A 513 17.64 1.18 -11.58
CA ASN A 513 18.41 0.53 -10.53
C ASN A 513 19.21 -0.63 -11.13
N ASN A 514 20.53 -0.59 -10.96
CA ASN A 514 21.48 -1.61 -11.38
C ASN A 514 21.94 -2.41 -10.14
N TRP A 515 21.01 -3.15 -9.54
CA TRP A 515 21.30 -4.02 -8.41
C TRP A 515 22.18 -5.20 -8.85
N LYS A 516 23.31 -5.39 -8.19
CA LYS A 516 24.30 -6.42 -8.56
C LYS A 516 24.10 -7.68 -7.73
N THR A 517 24.10 -8.85 -8.35
CA THR A 517 24.27 -10.12 -7.62
C THR A 517 25.69 -10.62 -7.88
N PRO A 518 26.68 -10.34 -7.00
CA PRO A 518 28.06 -10.78 -7.22
C PRO A 518 28.15 -12.31 -7.22
N SER A 519 29.16 -12.86 -7.92
CA SER A 519 29.40 -14.32 -7.93
C SER A 519 29.69 -14.90 -6.54
N ASN A 520 30.14 -14.06 -5.62
CA ASN A 520 30.28 -14.36 -4.20
C ASN A 520 29.32 -13.48 -3.39
N ILE A 521 28.21 -14.08 -2.96
CA ILE A 521 27.15 -13.45 -2.15
C ILE A 521 27.37 -13.60 -0.63
N GLY A 522 28.57 -14.03 -0.22
CA GLY A 522 28.88 -14.41 1.17
C GLY A 522 28.05 -15.60 1.67
N ARG A 523 28.15 -15.91 2.97
CA ARG A 523 27.38 -17.01 3.59
C ARG A 523 27.02 -16.75 5.04
N TYR A 524 25.89 -17.29 5.47
CA TYR A 524 25.55 -17.43 6.88
C TYR A 524 26.18 -18.70 7.44
N GLU A 525 26.81 -18.59 8.60
CA GLU A 525 27.17 -19.73 9.44
C GLU A 525 26.22 -19.73 10.65
N VAL A 526 25.22 -20.61 10.59
CA VAL A 526 24.34 -20.93 11.73
C VAL A 526 25.10 -21.89 12.62
N SER A 527 25.45 -21.47 13.84
CA SER A 527 26.07 -22.40 14.77
C SER A 527 25.03 -23.28 15.45
N THR A 528 24.77 -24.44 14.86
CA THR A 528 24.01 -25.50 15.55
C THR A 528 24.70 -25.87 16.87
N THR A 529 26.04 -25.88 16.91
CA THR A 529 26.82 -26.16 18.12
C THR A 529 26.63 -25.15 19.26
N TRP A 530 26.13 -23.92 19.00
CA TRP A 530 25.80 -22.96 20.08
C TRP A 530 24.38 -23.15 20.64
N CYS A 531 23.53 -23.95 19.99
CA CYS A 531 22.19 -24.34 20.49
C CYS A 531 22.03 -25.85 20.77
N CYS A 532 22.98 -26.69 20.36
CA CYS A 532 22.86 -28.16 20.45
C CYS A 532 23.11 -28.72 21.86
N ALA A 533 22.13 -28.51 22.74
CA ALA A 533 21.66 -29.57 23.63
C ALA A 533 20.21 -30.02 23.31
N LEU A 534 19.48 -29.29 22.45
CA LEU A 534 18.03 -29.45 22.28
C LEU A 534 17.60 -29.48 20.80
N THR A 535 17.88 -30.58 20.09
CA THR A 535 17.00 -31.19 19.06
C THR A 535 17.67 -32.41 18.41
N PHE A 536 17.37 -33.62 18.91
CA PHE A 536 17.44 -34.85 18.10
C PHE A 536 16.53 -35.99 18.59
N LEU A 537 15.75 -35.78 19.65
CA LEU A 537 14.77 -36.74 20.16
C LEU A 537 13.47 -35.99 20.44
N GLY A 538 12.39 -36.38 19.76
CA GLY A 538 11.04 -35.84 19.97
C GLY A 538 10.41 -36.35 21.26
N ILE A 539 11.00 -35.94 22.39
CA ILE A 539 10.53 -36.27 23.74
C ILE A 539 9.96 -34.99 24.34
N GLY A 540 8.70 -35.04 24.75
CA GLY A 540 8.03 -33.91 25.38
C GLY A 540 8.68 -33.52 26.72
N LEU A 541 8.37 -32.31 27.18
CA LEU A 541 8.76 -31.75 28.48
C LEU A 541 8.52 -32.75 29.63
N ILE A 542 9.60 -33.40 30.08
CA ILE A 542 9.66 -34.08 31.37
C ILE A 542 10.88 -33.53 32.10
N ALA A 543 10.63 -32.63 33.05
CA ALA A 543 11.65 -32.15 33.97
C ALA A 543 12.04 -33.29 34.93
N GLY A 544 13.13 -34.00 34.60
CA GLY A 544 13.75 -34.98 35.49
C GLY A 544 14.66 -34.30 36.53
N PRO A 545 14.62 -34.69 37.81
CA PRO A 545 15.27 -33.94 38.90
C PRO A 545 16.81 -34.11 39.00
N THR A 546 17.49 -34.56 37.94
CA THR A 546 18.91 -34.98 37.97
C THR A 546 19.76 -34.47 36.80
N LEU A 547 19.26 -33.57 35.95
CA LEU A 547 20.10 -32.84 35.00
C LEU A 547 20.74 -31.63 35.69
N PRO A 548 22.09 -31.58 35.85
CA PRO A 548 22.74 -30.48 36.53
C PRO A 548 22.77 -29.24 35.63
N THR A 549 22.12 -28.18 36.12
CA THR A 549 22.49 -26.77 35.93
C THR A 549 22.80 -26.26 34.52
N VAL A 550 21.90 -25.37 34.04
CA VAL A 550 22.24 -24.16 33.28
C VAL A 550 22.68 -24.38 31.81
N LEU A 551 21.69 -24.61 30.93
CA LEU A 551 21.70 -23.95 29.61
C LEU A 551 20.88 -22.67 29.74
N ARG A 552 21.56 -21.52 29.70
CA ARG A 552 20.93 -20.21 29.51
C ARG A 552 21.08 -19.82 28.04
N LEU A 553 19.96 -19.52 27.40
CA LEU A 553 19.85 -19.12 26.01
C LEU A 553 19.13 -17.77 26.03
N VAL A 554 19.83 -16.70 25.66
CA VAL A 554 19.32 -15.33 25.70
C VAL A 554 18.86 -14.86 24.32
N VAL A 555 17.79 -14.06 24.26
CA VAL A 555 17.38 -13.33 23.05
C VAL A 555 17.89 -11.90 23.17
N PRO A 556 19.10 -11.56 22.70
CA PRO A 556 19.66 -10.24 22.96
C PRO A 556 18.89 -9.14 22.23
N LEU A 557 18.42 -8.17 23.02
CA LEU A 557 17.75 -6.94 22.56
C LEU A 557 18.77 -5.80 22.38
N ILE A 558 19.96 -5.97 22.95
CA ILE A 558 21.12 -5.09 22.79
C ILE A 558 22.35 -5.96 22.56
N ALA A 559 23.10 -5.67 21.51
CA ALA A 559 24.37 -6.32 21.21
C ALA A 559 25.50 -5.29 21.11
N THR A 560 26.57 -5.48 21.88
CA THR A 560 27.69 -4.54 21.96
C THR A 560 29.02 -5.29 21.90
N LEU A 561 29.90 -4.98 20.96
CA LEU A 561 31.26 -5.52 20.95
C LEU A 561 32.16 -4.70 21.89
N GLY A 562 32.59 -5.29 23.00
CA GLY A 562 33.52 -4.68 23.94
C GLY A 562 34.97 -4.69 23.45
N ILE A 563 35.80 -3.78 23.98
CA ILE A 563 37.22 -3.65 23.61
C ILE A 563 38.08 -4.88 24.01
N ASN A 564 37.52 -5.80 24.80
CA ASN A 564 38.09 -7.11 25.14
C ASN A 564 37.85 -8.18 24.06
N ASN A 565 37.29 -7.81 22.89
CA ASN A 565 36.91 -8.68 21.77
C ASN A 565 35.80 -9.69 22.10
N LYS A 566 34.91 -9.34 23.04
CA LYS A 566 33.74 -10.14 23.41
C LYS A 566 32.47 -9.34 23.22
N VAL A 567 31.36 -10.04 23.08
CA VAL A 567 30.06 -9.40 22.83
C VAL A 567 29.23 -9.43 24.11
N THR A 568 28.83 -8.25 24.57
CA THR A 568 27.80 -8.12 25.61
C THR A 568 26.43 -8.24 24.97
N PHE A 569 25.61 -9.11 25.54
CA PHE A 569 24.21 -9.31 25.22
C PHE A 569 23.36 -8.91 26.42
N LEU A 570 22.35 -8.07 26.17
CA LEU A 570 21.39 -7.65 27.19
C LEU A 570 19.97 -8.03 26.75
N GLU A 571 19.22 -8.59 27.69
CA GLU A 571 17.79 -8.91 27.59
C GLU A 571 17.09 -8.38 28.86
N LYS A 572 15.76 -8.38 28.87
CA LYS A 572 14.92 -7.98 30.00
C LYS A 572 15.44 -8.48 31.35
N GLY A 573 15.31 -7.63 32.36
CA GLY A 573 15.62 -7.92 33.76
C GLY A 573 14.39 -8.42 34.52
N GLY A 574 14.22 -9.74 34.62
CA GLY A 574 13.17 -10.34 35.46
C GLY A 574 11.78 -10.47 34.80
N THR A 575 11.61 -10.03 33.55
CA THR A 575 10.43 -10.31 32.72
C THR A 575 10.82 -11.17 31.52
N GLY A 576 10.11 -12.26 31.23
CA GLY A 576 10.44 -13.18 30.12
C GLY A 576 10.50 -14.66 30.52
N ILE A 577 11.06 -15.51 29.64
CA ILE A 577 11.17 -16.96 29.90
C ILE A 577 12.23 -17.22 31.00
N PRO A 578 11.95 -18.03 32.04
CA PRO A 578 12.92 -18.35 33.07
C PRO A 578 14.21 -18.95 32.50
N ASN A 579 15.36 -18.38 32.90
CA ASN A 579 16.72 -18.69 32.40
C ASN A 579 17.04 -18.19 30.97
N ALA A 580 16.18 -17.37 30.36
CA ALA A 580 16.46 -16.68 29.09
C ALA A 580 16.75 -15.18 29.24
N THR A 581 16.62 -14.65 30.46
CA THR A 581 16.67 -13.23 30.79
C THR A 581 18.03 -12.79 31.36
N GLY A 582 18.27 -11.48 31.40
CA GLY A 582 19.45 -10.86 32.01
C GLY A 582 20.59 -10.50 31.05
N ALA A 583 21.82 -10.40 31.59
CA ALA A 583 23.01 -9.95 30.87
C ALA A 583 24.03 -11.09 30.68
N TYR A 584 24.70 -11.11 29.52
CA TYR A 584 25.66 -12.17 29.16
C TYR A 584 26.86 -11.62 28.39
N GLU A 585 28.04 -12.17 28.64
CA GLU A 585 29.26 -11.97 27.85
C GLU A 585 29.52 -13.22 26.99
N LEU A 586 29.68 -13.02 25.68
CA LEU A 586 29.97 -14.05 24.67
C LEU A 586 31.42 -13.92 24.17
N ASP A 587 32.24 -14.95 24.41
CA ASP A 587 33.59 -15.09 23.84
C ASP A 587 33.58 -16.06 22.65
N LEU A 588 33.67 -15.50 21.44
CA LEU A 588 33.65 -16.25 20.19
C LEU A 588 34.87 -17.17 19.96
N SER A 589 35.95 -17.03 20.73
CA SER A 589 37.09 -17.95 20.66
C SER A 589 36.88 -19.23 21.48
N LEU A 590 35.95 -19.21 22.44
CA LEU A 590 35.69 -20.31 23.36
C LEU A 590 34.55 -21.23 22.90
N VAL A 591 33.96 -20.95 21.75
CA VAL A 591 32.76 -21.60 21.16
C VAL A 591 32.71 -23.14 21.19
N ASN A 592 33.86 -23.81 21.23
CA ASN A 592 33.96 -25.27 21.37
C ASN A 592 33.73 -25.76 22.83
N ASN A 593 33.50 -24.87 23.78
CA ASN A 593 33.29 -25.13 25.20
C ASN A 593 32.18 -24.22 25.75
N PHE A 594 30.92 -24.63 25.57
CA PHE A 594 29.72 -23.86 25.93
C PHE A 594 29.77 -23.25 27.34
N GLY A 595 30.22 -24.01 28.34
CA GLY A 595 30.35 -23.57 29.74
C GLY A 595 31.46 -22.54 30.00
N LYS A 596 32.19 -22.11 28.97
CA LYS A 596 33.11 -20.97 29.00
C LYS A 596 32.78 -19.90 27.95
N THR A 597 32.23 -20.30 26.80
CA THR A 597 31.73 -19.39 25.73
C THR A 597 30.86 -18.29 26.29
N TRP A 598 29.97 -18.66 27.21
CA TRP A 598 28.99 -17.77 27.83
C TRP A 598 29.36 -17.52 29.29
N ARG A 599 29.35 -16.25 29.69
CA ARG A 599 29.42 -15.82 31.08
C ARG A 599 28.20 -14.99 31.42
N GLU A 600 27.41 -15.46 32.38
CA GLU A 600 26.32 -14.68 32.97
C GLU A 600 26.88 -13.45 33.70
N MET A 601 26.14 -12.34 33.61
CA MET A 601 26.35 -11.07 34.28
C MET A 601 25.02 -10.64 34.92
N HIS A 602 25.10 -9.88 36.00
CA HIS A 602 23.96 -9.57 36.86
C HIS A 602 23.60 -8.08 36.76
N ILE A 603 22.42 -7.82 36.19
CA ILE A 603 21.75 -6.52 36.23
C ILE A 603 20.69 -6.53 37.34
N GLN A 604 20.50 -5.39 38.00
CA GLN A 604 19.53 -5.18 39.08
C GLN A 604 18.22 -4.59 38.58
N THR A 605 18.27 -3.66 37.62
CA THR A 605 17.09 -3.02 37.01
C THR A 605 16.92 -3.41 35.54
N ASP A 606 15.68 -3.39 35.05
CA ASP A 606 15.33 -3.94 33.73
C ASP A 606 15.84 -3.05 32.58
N VAL A 607 16.77 -3.56 31.78
CA VAL A 607 17.39 -2.89 30.61
C VAL A 607 16.51 -2.87 29.36
N PHE A 608 15.30 -3.43 29.40
CA PHE A 608 14.44 -3.46 28.23
C PHE A 608 14.16 -2.06 27.68
N CYS A 609 14.29 -1.88 26.36
CA CYS A 609 14.05 -0.62 25.65
C CYS A 609 15.01 0.54 26.06
N SER A 610 16.24 0.22 26.46
CA SER A 610 17.27 1.19 26.86
C SER A 610 18.19 1.61 25.69
N GLY A 611 18.95 2.70 25.87
CA GLY A 611 20.00 3.15 24.96
C GLY A 611 21.39 2.72 25.44
N SER A 612 22.34 2.45 24.55
CA SER A 612 23.71 2.02 24.93
C SER A 612 24.80 2.61 24.03
N VAL A 613 25.93 2.99 24.62
CA VAL A 613 27.16 3.40 23.90
C VAL A 613 28.41 2.95 24.65
N ILE A 614 29.55 2.95 23.96
CA ILE A 614 30.87 2.70 24.58
C ILE A 614 31.51 4.05 24.90
N LEU A 615 31.96 4.20 26.15
CA LEU A 615 32.56 5.41 26.66
C LEU A 615 33.97 5.65 26.07
N PRO A 616 34.36 6.91 25.83
CA PRO A 616 35.72 7.27 25.43
C PRO A 616 36.79 7.08 26.52
N ASP A 617 36.50 6.50 27.69
CA ASP A 617 37.51 6.28 28.73
C ASP A 617 38.53 5.18 28.38
N LYS A 618 39.63 5.05 29.13
CA LYS A 618 40.65 4.01 28.82
C LYS A 618 40.18 2.59 29.14
N ALA A 619 39.14 2.44 29.96
CA ALA A 619 38.50 1.15 30.22
C ALA A 619 37.60 0.71 29.05
N GLY A 620 37.16 1.63 28.18
CA GLY A 620 36.18 1.35 27.14
C GLY A 620 34.87 0.85 27.71
N ARG A 621 34.43 1.44 28.83
CA ARG A 621 33.21 1.02 29.54
C ARG A 621 32.00 1.11 28.62
N GLN A 622 31.11 0.12 28.68
CA GLN A 622 29.78 0.25 28.11
C GLN A 622 28.90 0.98 29.12
N ILE A 623 28.19 2.01 28.67
CA ILE A 623 27.08 2.61 29.42
C ILE A 623 25.75 2.16 28.81
N ASN A 624 24.80 1.85 29.67
CA ASN A 624 23.42 1.55 29.33
C ASN A 624 22.51 2.48 30.15
N VAL A 625 21.52 3.11 29.51
CA VAL A 625 20.68 4.17 30.10
C VAL A 625 19.20 3.96 29.82
N ALA A 626 18.35 4.28 30.80
CA ALA A 626 16.91 4.02 30.81
C ALA A 626 16.56 2.53 30.88
N GLY A 627 15.30 2.14 30.72
CA GLY A 627 14.88 0.76 30.94
C GLY A 627 13.37 0.60 31.09
N TRP A 628 12.93 -0.51 31.67
CA TRP A 628 11.52 -0.87 31.82
C TRP A 628 11.00 -0.78 33.27
N ALA A 629 10.01 0.09 33.45
CA ALA A 629 9.23 0.38 34.65
C ALA A 629 10.00 0.91 35.87
N GLU A 630 9.31 1.73 36.67
CA GLU A 630 9.77 2.25 37.96
C GLU A 630 11.19 2.85 37.91
N GLU A 631 12.07 2.41 38.80
CA GLU A 631 13.48 2.82 38.90
C GLU A 631 14.28 2.55 37.62
N SER A 632 13.93 1.52 36.84
CA SER A 632 14.64 1.16 35.61
C SER A 632 14.56 2.25 34.55
N ASN A 633 13.46 3.01 34.49
CA ASN A 633 13.31 4.13 33.55
C ASN A 633 14.34 5.25 33.81
N PHE A 634 14.87 5.32 35.03
CA PHE A 634 15.94 6.24 35.45
C PHE A 634 17.32 5.57 35.44
N GLY A 635 17.41 4.29 35.07
CA GLY A 635 18.60 3.46 35.22
C GLY A 635 19.82 4.02 34.48
N VAL A 636 20.97 3.96 35.14
CA VAL A 636 22.29 4.19 34.54
C VAL A 636 23.19 3.05 35.00
N ARG A 637 23.61 2.22 34.06
CA ARG A 637 24.36 0.99 34.31
C ARG A 637 25.67 1.04 33.56
N LEU A 638 26.75 0.61 34.21
CA LEU A 638 28.11 0.66 33.68
C LEU A 638 28.74 -0.73 33.69
N TYR A 639 29.27 -1.16 32.56
CA TYR A 639 30.04 -2.40 32.45
C TYR A 639 31.48 -2.08 32.02
N THR A 640 32.44 -2.57 32.79
CA THR A 640 33.88 -2.47 32.48
C THR A 640 34.35 -3.75 31.78
N PRO A 641 34.68 -3.75 30.47
CA PRO A 641 35.19 -4.93 29.79
C PRO A 641 36.45 -5.48 30.47
N SER A 642 36.50 -6.79 30.70
CA SER A 642 37.65 -7.45 31.34
C SER A 642 37.95 -8.83 30.73
N GLY A 643 39.09 -9.40 31.14
CA GLY A 643 39.67 -10.57 30.47
C GLY A 643 40.14 -10.24 29.05
N PHE A 644 40.32 -11.27 28.24
CA PHE A 644 40.74 -11.16 26.83
C PHE A 644 40.27 -12.41 26.08
N THR A 645 40.47 -12.45 24.76
CA THR A 645 40.11 -13.61 23.91
C THR A 645 40.62 -14.93 24.49
N GLY A 646 39.71 -15.82 24.88
CA GLY A 646 40.00 -17.12 25.47
C GLY A 646 39.98 -17.16 27.00
N VAL A 647 39.73 -16.02 27.65
CA VAL A 647 39.72 -15.84 29.10
C VAL A 647 38.54 -14.98 29.53
N ASN A 648 37.55 -15.61 30.17
CA ASN A 648 36.33 -14.99 30.69
C ASN A 648 36.59 -13.72 31.52
N GLY A 649 35.68 -12.74 31.43
CA GLY A 649 35.73 -11.54 32.23
C GLY A 649 35.47 -11.83 33.71
N THR A 650 35.86 -10.90 34.57
CA THR A 650 35.69 -10.97 36.03
C THR A 650 34.89 -9.81 36.62
N THR A 651 34.57 -8.83 35.79
CA THR A 651 33.75 -7.66 36.10
C THR A 651 32.28 -7.93 35.82
N ASP A 652 31.40 -7.22 36.53
CA ASP A 652 29.95 -7.30 36.34
C ASP A 652 29.38 -5.92 36.02
N TRP A 653 28.05 -5.81 35.87
CA TRP A 653 27.38 -4.52 35.75
C TRP A 653 27.32 -3.79 37.10
N GLU A 654 27.63 -2.50 37.08
CA GLU A 654 27.54 -1.59 38.20
C GLU A 654 26.35 -0.65 38.00
N GLU A 655 25.41 -0.65 38.96
CA GLU A 655 24.24 0.22 38.96
C GLU A 655 23.75 0.48 40.38
N ASN A 656 23.25 1.70 40.63
CA ASN A 656 22.66 2.12 41.89
C ASN A 656 21.85 3.40 41.66
N VAL A 657 20.55 3.26 41.37
CA VAL A 657 19.64 4.36 40.98
C VAL A 657 19.58 5.50 42.02
N ASN A 658 19.81 5.18 43.30
CA ASN A 658 19.78 6.13 44.42
C ASN A 658 21.01 7.05 44.46
N GLU A 659 22.14 6.61 43.91
CA GLU A 659 23.37 7.40 43.80
C GLU A 659 23.52 7.99 42.39
N LEU A 660 23.18 7.22 41.35
CA LEU A 660 23.26 7.63 39.95
C LEU A 660 22.01 7.21 39.16
N SER A 661 21.31 8.22 38.66
CA SER A 661 20.11 8.09 37.83
C SER A 661 20.09 9.15 36.73
N LEU A 662 19.30 8.90 35.69
CA LEU A 662 18.86 9.93 34.75
C LEU A 662 18.07 11.02 35.49
N GLN A 663 18.07 12.23 34.95
CA GLN A 663 17.28 13.35 35.47
C GLN A 663 15.80 13.20 35.11
N ARG A 664 15.47 12.44 34.06
CA ARG A 664 14.11 12.13 33.65
C ARG A 664 13.98 10.64 33.33
N ALA A 665 12.80 10.08 33.63
CA ALA A 665 12.42 8.73 33.25
C ALA A 665 12.36 8.62 31.72
N ARG A 666 12.91 7.53 31.16
CA ARG A 666 12.94 7.30 29.71
C ARG A 666 12.63 5.84 29.35
N TRP A 667 12.16 5.64 28.13
CA TRP A 667 11.90 4.37 27.45
C TRP A 667 12.06 4.62 25.94
N TYR A 668 12.83 3.79 25.21
CA TYR A 668 13.30 4.06 23.85
C TYR A 668 14.09 5.40 23.61
N PRO A 669 15.05 5.80 24.47
CA PRO A 669 15.90 6.95 24.18
C PRO A 669 17.12 6.60 23.33
N THR A 670 17.63 7.57 22.55
CA THR A 670 18.97 7.45 21.94
C THR A 670 20.05 7.96 22.89
N ALA A 671 21.14 7.20 23.01
CA ALA A 671 22.38 7.63 23.66
C ALA A 671 23.47 7.96 22.62
N ALA A 672 24.23 9.02 22.81
CA ALA A 672 25.29 9.44 21.90
C ALA A 672 26.50 10.07 22.62
N VAL A 673 27.72 9.72 22.20
CA VAL A 673 28.96 10.36 22.66
C VAL A 673 29.16 11.68 21.91
N LEU A 674 29.20 12.80 22.63
CA LEU A 674 29.41 14.13 22.06
C LEU A 674 30.89 14.42 21.77
N SER A 675 31.16 15.46 20.99
CA SER A 675 32.52 15.93 20.63
C SER A 675 33.40 16.31 21.83
N ASN A 676 32.79 16.69 22.95
CA ASN A 676 33.44 16.97 24.25
C ASN A 676 33.56 15.73 25.16
N GLY A 677 33.14 14.55 24.69
CA GLY A 677 33.17 13.28 25.42
C GLY A 677 31.95 12.98 26.30
N SER A 678 31.13 13.96 26.66
CA SER A 678 29.93 13.71 27.48
C SER A 678 28.86 12.94 26.70
N ILE A 679 28.00 12.22 27.42
CA ILE A 679 26.93 11.40 26.85
C ILE A 679 25.64 12.19 26.80
N LEU A 680 25.09 12.36 25.60
CA LEU A 680 23.74 12.88 25.37
C LEU A 680 22.75 11.73 25.44
N VAL A 681 21.64 11.94 26.16
CA VAL A 681 20.46 11.07 26.16
C VAL A 681 19.27 11.90 25.71
N MET A 682 18.53 11.46 24.69
CA MET A 682 17.49 12.27 24.03
C MET A 682 16.26 11.44 23.67
N GLY A 683 15.08 12.04 23.88
CA GLY A 683 13.79 11.46 23.53
C GLY A 683 13.40 10.28 24.43
N GLY A 684 12.50 9.46 23.89
CA GLY A 684 11.82 8.37 24.59
C GLY A 684 10.46 8.79 25.15
N GLU A 685 9.77 7.84 25.78
CA GLU A 685 8.57 8.04 26.61
C GLU A 685 8.95 8.01 28.10
N ILE A 686 8.09 8.46 29.01
CA ILE A 686 8.29 8.36 30.48
C ILE A 686 8.45 6.89 30.94
N GLY A 687 7.86 5.96 30.18
CA GLY A 687 7.79 4.52 30.42
C GLY A 687 7.00 3.87 29.28
N SER A 688 6.72 2.57 29.38
CA SER A 688 6.01 1.85 28.30
C SER A 688 4.61 2.36 27.98
N ASN A 689 4.39 2.75 26.73
CA ASN A 689 3.12 3.28 26.21
C ASN A 689 2.62 4.47 27.06
N SER A 690 3.56 5.31 27.48
CA SER A 690 3.31 6.43 28.40
C SER A 690 3.27 7.75 27.66
N ALA A 691 3.23 8.87 28.39
CA ALA A 691 3.40 10.17 27.78
C ALA A 691 4.84 10.33 27.22
N PRO A 692 5.03 11.07 26.12
CA PRO A 692 6.36 11.37 25.59
C PRO A 692 7.25 12.03 26.64
N GLN A 693 8.55 11.80 26.49
CA GLN A 693 9.61 12.51 27.20
C GLN A 693 10.40 13.39 26.21
N PRO A 694 9.81 14.51 25.72
CA PRO A 694 10.30 15.29 24.59
C PRO A 694 11.45 16.23 25.00
N ASN A 695 12.47 15.71 25.68
CA ASN A 695 13.64 16.46 26.10
C ASN A 695 14.91 15.63 25.93
N LEU A 696 16.04 16.32 26.06
CA LEU A 696 17.36 15.75 26.20
C LEU A 696 17.96 16.02 27.59
N GLU A 697 19.04 15.31 27.90
CA GLU A 697 19.89 15.56 29.06
C GLU A 697 21.33 15.06 28.83
N ILE A 698 22.27 15.47 29.68
CA ILE A 698 23.69 15.15 29.59
C ILE A 698 24.17 14.37 30.83
N LEU A 699 24.94 13.30 30.59
CA LEU A 699 25.74 12.59 31.58
C LEU A 699 27.24 12.79 31.31
N PRO A 700 28.09 13.01 32.33
CA PRO A 700 27.77 13.26 33.73
C PRO A 700 26.96 14.55 33.90
N LYS A 701 26.04 14.59 34.87
CA LYS A 701 25.39 15.84 35.24
C LYS A 701 26.43 16.81 35.82
N PRO A 702 26.65 18.00 35.24
CA PRO A 702 27.63 18.96 35.72
C PRO A 702 27.18 19.59 37.05
N ALA A 703 28.15 20.11 37.81
CA ALA A 703 27.86 20.92 38.99
C ALA A 703 27.18 22.24 38.58
N GLY A 704 25.92 22.44 38.97
CA GLY A 704 25.18 23.69 38.73
C GLY A 704 23.66 23.55 38.57
N GLY A 705 23.15 22.37 38.21
CA GLY A 705 21.70 22.14 38.08
C GLY A 705 21.37 21.00 37.11
N ASP A 706 20.09 20.92 36.71
CA ASP A 706 19.64 20.02 35.66
C ASP A 706 20.17 20.46 34.28
N THR A 707 20.41 19.48 33.41
CA THR A 707 20.79 19.65 31.99
C THR A 707 19.60 19.42 31.04
N VAL A 708 18.40 19.36 31.59
CA VAL A 708 17.21 18.97 30.85
C VAL A 708 16.73 20.12 29.97
N ILE A 709 16.62 19.87 28.67
CA ILE A 709 16.18 20.84 27.67
C ILE A 709 15.03 20.23 26.87
N ASP A 710 13.87 20.88 26.90
CA ASP A 710 12.68 20.48 26.15
C ASP A 710 12.82 20.79 24.65
N LEU A 711 12.25 19.89 23.84
CA LEU A 711 12.39 19.82 22.38
C LEU A 711 10.98 19.76 21.78
N ASP A 712 10.47 20.92 21.37
CA ASP A 712 9.14 21.10 20.77
C ASP A 712 8.87 20.12 19.62
N PHE A 713 9.90 19.85 18.82
CA PHE A 713 9.83 18.96 17.67
C PHE A 713 9.61 17.49 18.06
N LEU A 714 10.10 17.05 19.23
CA LEU A 714 9.78 15.71 19.76
C LEU A 714 8.38 15.67 20.40
N LEU A 715 7.89 16.77 20.96
CA LEU A 715 6.52 16.79 21.48
C LEU A 715 5.48 16.67 20.35
N ARG A 716 5.71 17.32 19.20
CA ARG A 716 4.73 17.34 18.08
C ARG A 716 4.81 16.15 17.11
N THR A 717 5.84 15.31 17.19
CA THR A 717 6.02 14.13 16.30
C THR A 717 5.85 12.79 17.02
N ASP A 718 5.52 12.82 18.31
CA ASP A 718 5.12 11.67 19.11
C ASP A 718 3.92 10.92 18.49
N PRO A 719 3.86 9.58 18.53
CA PRO A 719 4.87 8.64 19.03
C PRO A 719 5.91 8.21 17.99
N ASN A 720 5.97 8.87 16.83
CA ASN A 720 6.74 8.40 15.67
C ASN A 720 8.23 8.81 15.67
N ASN A 721 8.80 9.12 16.84
CA ASN A 721 10.10 9.79 16.98
C ASN A 721 11.02 9.19 18.05
N LEU A 722 10.67 8.03 18.60
CA LEU A 722 11.49 7.35 19.60
C LEU A 722 12.74 6.76 18.91
N TYR A 723 13.82 6.56 19.65
CA TYR A 723 15.18 6.38 19.10
C TYR A 723 15.55 7.40 17.98
N PRO A 724 15.57 8.72 18.26
CA PRO A 724 15.98 9.72 17.27
C PRO A 724 17.44 9.49 16.83
N PHE A 725 17.72 9.65 15.54
CA PHE A 725 19.05 9.43 14.96
C PHE A 725 19.99 10.60 15.26
N ILE A 726 20.98 10.39 16.13
CA ILE A 726 21.91 11.44 16.58
C ILE A 726 23.32 11.19 16.04
N ILE A 727 23.85 12.12 15.24
CA ILE A 727 25.18 12.01 14.63
C ILE A 727 25.96 13.32 14.78
N VAL A 728 27.16 13.25 15.34
CA VAL A 728 28.09 14.40 15.43
C VAL A 728 28.65 14.73 14.05
N LEU A 729 28.52 15.98 13.62
CA LEU A 729 28.94 16.50 12.32
C LEU A 729 30.39 17.05 12.36
N PRO A 730 31.06 17.23 11.21
CA PRO A 730 32.39 17.84 11.11
C PRO A 730 32.54 19.20 11.83
N SER A 731 31.50 20.04 11.88
CA SER A 731 31.48 21.28 12.67
C SER A 731 31.39 21.09 14.19
N THR A 732 31.26 19.84 14.66
CA THR A 732 30.85 19.41 16.02
C THR A 732 29.37 19.62 16.38
N ASN A 733 28.56 20.15 15.47
CA ASN A 733 27.10 20.20 15.62
C ASN A 733 26.46 18.82 15.54
N LEU A 734 25.18 18.71 15.90
CA LEU A 734 24.45 17.44 15.94
C LEU A 734 23.40 17.39 14.84
N PHE A 735 23.53 16.43 13.92
CA PHE A 735 22.38 15.99 13.11
C PHE A 735 21.43 15.22 14.03
N VAL A 736 20.15 15.58 13.99
CA VAL A 736 19.06 14.88 14.67
C VAL A 736 17.97 14.57 13.64
N GLY A 737 17.77 13.29 13.33
CA GLY A 737 16.68 12.79 12.49
C GLY A 737 15.60 12.12 13.35
N TYR A 738 14.33 12.41 13.10
CA TYR A 738 13.20 11.91 13.88
C TYR A 738 11.92 11.94 13.04
N PHE A 739 11.05 10.96 13.19
CA PHE A 739 9.90 10.72 12.30
C PHE A 739 10.34 10.75 10.83
N ASN A 740 9.90 11.73 10.03
CA ASN A 740 10.35 11.98 8.67
C ASN A 740 11.05 13.35 8.53
N GLU A 741 11.56 13.90 9.62
CA GLU A 741 12.17 15.23 9.69
C GLU A 741 13.63 15.15 10.15
N ALA A 742 14.40 16.20 9.86
CA ALA A 742 15.76 16.31 10.37
C ALA A 742 16.17 17.76 10.63
N ARG A 743 17.08 17.98 11.57
CA ARG A 743 17.63 19.29 11.90
C ARG A 743 19.07 19.19 12.40
N ILE A 744 19.74 20.34 12.48
CA ILE A 744 21.06 20.52 13.08
C ILE A 744 20.92 21.31 14.37
N LEU A 745 21.41 20.77 15.49
CA LEU A 745 21.46 21.45 16.80
C LEU A 745 22.88 21.89 17.16
N GLU A 746 23.04 23.04 17.84
CA GLU A 746 24.32 23.44 18.42
C GLU A 746 24.57 22.71 19.76
N PRO A 747 25.74 22.10 20.02
CA PRO A 747 25.96 21.24 21.20
C PRO A 747 26.10 22.03 22.52
N LYS A 748 26.05 23.37 22.47
CA LYS A 748 26.27 24.26 23.62
C LYS A 748 24.99 24.53 24.41
N ASN A 749 23.86 24.65 23.72
CA ASN A 749 22.55 24.97 24.29
C ASN A 749 21.39 24.24 23.58
N PHE A 750 21.69 23.45 22.55
CA PHE A 750 20.75 22.63 21.78
C PHE A 750 19.68 23.41 20.97
N ASN A 751 19.91 24.70 20.72
CA ASN A 751 19.13 25.45 19.73
C ASN A 751 19.23 24.81 18.34
N THR A 752 18.15 24.88 17.58
CA THR A 752 18.14 24.50 16.16
C THR A 752 18.89 25.57 15.34
N ILE A 753 20.01 25.17 14.71
CA ILE A 753 20.77 26.02 13.77
C ILE A 753 20.13 26.01 12.38
N LYS A 754 19.66 24.83 11.95
CA LYS A 754 19.15 24.59 10.60
C LYS A 754 18.13 23.47 10.62
N GLU A 755 16.92 23.74 10.15
CA GLU A 755 15.97 22.69 9.76
C GLU A 755 16.36 22.20 8.36
N LEU A 756 16.33 20.88 8.16
CA LEU A 756 16.64 20.24 6.89
C LEU A 756 15.32 19.88 6.18
N PRO A 757 15.32 19.66 4.85
CA PRO A 757 14.14 19.16 4.17
C PRO A 757 13.66 17.83 4.79
N ASN A 758 12.36 17.57 4.77
CA ASN A 758 11.82 16.30 5.24
C ASN A 758 12.50 15.11 4.54
N ILE A 759 12.82 14.08 5.31
CA ILE A 759 13.35 12.81 4.86
C ILE A 759 12.27 12.16 3.97
N PRO A 760 12.55 11.87 2.67
CA PRO A 760 11.58 11.22 1.80
C PRO A 760 11.15 9.86 2.38
N GLY A 761 9.85 9.59 2.36
CA GLY A 761 9.26 8.34 2.84
C GLY A 761 9.13 7.26 1.76
N ASN A 762 7.88 6.89 1.45
CA ASN A 762 7.50 5.94 0.40
C ASN A 762 6.92 6.70 -0.82
N VAL A 763 6.86 6.08 -2.00
CA VAL A 763 6.37 6.70 -3.23
C VAL A 763 4.88 7.09 -3.14
N ASN A 764 4.09 6.29 -2.41
CA ASN A 764 2.68 6.53 -2.10
C ASN A 764 2.45 7.41 -0.86
N ASN A 765 3.46 7.56 0.00
CA ASN A 765 3.38 8.38 1.20
C ASN A 765 4.76 9.02 1.47
N PHE A 766 4.97 10.20 0.90
CA PHE A 766 6.23 10.95 1.04
C PHE A 766 6.55 11.30 2.51
N LEU A 767 5.54 11.32 3.39
CA LEU A 767 5.68 11.63 4.81
C LEU A 767 5.79 10.36 5.70
N ALA A 768 6.05 9.19 5.12
CA ALA A 768 6.36 7.98 5.87
C ALA A 768 7.63 8.14 6.71
N GLY A 769 7.62 7.58 7.92
CA GLY A 769 8.65 7.83 8.93
C GLY A 769 9.80 6.82 8.92
N ARG A 770 10.88 7.21 9.60
CA ARG A 770 12.18 6.55 9.61
C ARG A 770 12.65 6.15 11.01
N THR A 771 12.00 6.57 12.09
CA THR A 771 12.32 6.19 13.48
C THR A 771 11.14 5.44 14.11
N TYR A 772 11.33 4.85 15.29
CA TYR A 772 10.36 4.02 15.98
C TYR A 772 8.99 4.74 16.14
N PRO A 773 7.84 4.02 15.97
CA PRO A 773 7.71 2.60 15.64
C PRO A 773 7.78 2.30 14.13
N LEU A 774 8.02 3.30 13.28
CA LEU A 774 8.11 3.12 11.84
C LEU A 774 9.47 2.54 11.43
N GLU A 775 10.50 2.76 12.24
CA GLU A 775 11.83 2.14 12.31
C GLU A 775 12.50 1.78 10.97
N GLY A 776 13.25 2.76 10.45
CA GLY A 776 14.41 2.53 9.62
C GLY A 776 15.69 2.53 10.47
N SER A 777 16.84 2.74 9.84
CA SER A 777 18.13 2.87 10.54
C SER A 777 18.96 3.96 9.91
N ALA A 778 19.88 4.56 10.67
CA ALA A 778 20.83 5.55 10.17
C ALA A 778 22.29 5.25 10.54
N VAL A 779 23.21 5.47 9.61
CA VAL A 779 24.66 5.53 9.86
C VAL A 779 25.31 6.66 9.05
N PRO A 780 26.39 7.29 9.54
CA PRO A 780 27.22 8.15 8.70
C PRO A 780 28.00 7.31 7.67
N LEU A 781 28.09 7.78 6.43
CA LEU A 781 28.98 7.19 5.42
C LEU A 781 30.46 7.50 5.74
N PRO A 782 31.41 6.69 5.21
CA PRO A 782 32.82 6.84 5.54
C PRO A 782 33.40 8.21 5.18
N GLN A 783 34.25 8.75 6.06
CA GLN A 783 35.07 9.92 5.75
C GLN A 783 36.50 9.51 5.36
N HIS A 784 37.02 10.12 4.30
CA HIS A 784 38.38 9.88 3.80
C HIS A 784 39.26 11.11 4.02
N PHE A 785 40.51 10.93 4.42
CA PHE A 785 41.51 12.01 4.41
C PHE A 785 41.60 12.64 3.00
N PRO A 786 41.65 13.98 2.83
CA PRO A 786 41.88 15.01 3.85
C PRO A 786 40.65 15.51 4.62
N TYR A 787 39.52 14.80 4.57
CA TYR A 787 38.26 15.13 5.26
C TYR A 787 37.61 16.44 4.78
N THR A 788 37.88 16.83 3.54
CA THR A 788 37.29 17.99 2.87
C THR A 788 35.87 17.75 2.35
N ASP A 789 35.53 16.49 2.09
CA ASP A 789 34.22 16.12 1.57
C ASP A 789 33.17 16.19 2.69
N PRO A 790 31.99 16.80 2.45
CA PRO A 790 30.93 16.88 3.44
C PRO A 790 30.53 15.50 3.96
N LEU A 791 30.40 15.35 5.28
CA LEU A 791 29.89 14.10 5.87
C LEU A 791 28.48 13.83 5.35
N GLN A 792 28.28 12.64 4.79
CA GLN A 792 26.97 12.17 4.35
C GLN A 792 26.35 11.27 5.41
N ILE A 793 25.05 11.46 5.67
CA ILE A 793 24.22 10.60 6.52
C ILE A 793 23.41 9.69 5.60
N PHE A 794 23.41 8.38 5.89
CA PHE A 794 22.69 7.35 5.15
C PHE A 794 21.59 6.76 6.01
N ILE A 795 20.35 6.80 5.52
CA ILE A 795 19.15 6.33 6.23
C ILE A 795 18.42 5.32 5.35
N CYS A 796 18.06 4.16 5.88
CA CYS A 796 17.42 3.08 5.12
C CYS A 796 16.19 2.52 5.82
N GLY A 797 15.20 2.09 5.02
CA GLY A 797 14.00 1.44 5.53
C GLY A 797 13.12 2.38 6.37
N GLY A 798 12.16 1.81 7.07
CA GLY A 798 11.08 2.53 7.75
C GLY A 798 9.71 1.99 7.33
N SER A 799 8.64 2.71 7.65
CA SER A 799 7.28 2.27 7.34
C SER A 799 6.30 3.43 7.16
N THR A 800 5.22 3.20 6.41
CA THR A 800 4.11 4.16 6.28
C THR A 800 3.17 4.08 7.49
N ASN A 801 2.78 5.23 8.04
CA ASN A 801 1.62 5.29 8.96
C ASN A 801 0.35 4.72 8.30
N GLY A 802 -0.45 3.98 9.06
CA GLY A 802 -1.69 3.34 8.59
C GLY A 802 -1.46 1.90 8.09
N ALA A 803 -1.12 1.74 6.81
CA ALA A 803 -1.00 0.43 6.16
C ALA A 803 0.23 -0.40 6.61
N GLY A 804 1.24 0.24 7.20
CA GLY A 804 2.50 -0.40 7.56
C GLY A 804 3.32 -0.86 6.35
N ASP A 805 3.27 -0.16 5.22
CA ASP A 805 4.08 -0.52 4.06
C ASP A 805 5.55 -0.18 4.33
N ALA A 806 6.36 -1.23 4.49
CA ALA A 806 7.79 -1.09 4.68
C ALA A 806 8.44 -0.30 3.53
N ILE A 807 9.30 0.66 3.87
CA ILE A 807 9.96 1.54 2.90
C ILE A 807 11.02 0.77 2.12
N ASP A 808 11.06 0.99 0.81
CA ASP A 808 11.87 0.26 -0.17
C ASP A 808 13.12 1.01 -0.63
N ASN A 809 13.47 2.12 0.01
CA ASN A 809 14.57 2.99 -0.38
C ASN A 809 15.44 3.44 0.79
N CYS A 810 16.69 3.76 0.46
CA CYS A 810 17.57 4.53 1.32
C CYS A 810 17.71 5.96 0.78
N VAL A 811 18.06 6.88 1.67
CA VAL A 811 18.34 8.28 1.32
C VAL A 811 19.67 8.72 1.91
N THR A 812 20.37 9.57 1.18
CA THR A 812 21.60 10.24 1.64
C THR A 812 21.44 11.75 1.65
N ILE A 813 22.05 12.43 2.62
CA ILE A 813 22.15 13.89 2.67
C ILE A 813 23.52 14.30 3.19
N ALA A 814 24.02 15.46 2.75
CA ALA A 814 25.13 16.16 3.38
C ALA A 814 24.57 17.35 4.20
N PRO A 815 24.33 17.23 5.52
CA PRO A 815 23.58 18.23 6.28
C PRO A 815 24.22 19.62 6.26
N GLU A 816 25.55 19.66 6.30
CA GLU A 816 26.35 20.89 6.37
C GLU A 816 26.62 21.52 4.99
N ALA A 817 26.12 20.93 3.91
CA ALA A 817 26.14 21.57 2.60
C ALA A 817 25.33 22.88 2.64
N ALA A 818 25.70 23.85 1.81
CA ALA A 818 25.00 25.14 1.71
C ALA A 818 23.49 24.91 1.45
N ASN A 819 23.19 24.14 0.39
CA ASN A 819 21.85 23.71 -0.01
C ASN A 819 21.76 22.18 0.16
N PRO A 820 21.38 21.66 1.34
CA PRO A 820 21.37 20.23 1.61
C PRO A 820 20.11 19.60 0.99
N THR A 821 20.29 18.59 0.15
CA THR A 821 19.20 17.87 -0.52
C THR A 821 19.33 16.38 -0.29
N TRP A 822 18.19 15.69 -0.19
CA TRP A 822 18.16 14.23 -0.14
C TRP A 822 18.40 13.64 -1.53
N THR A 823 19.28 12.64 -1.60
CA THR A 823 19.43 11.76 -2.76
C THR A 823 18.85 10.40 -2.39
N LEU A 824 17.80 9.97 -3.10
CA LEU A 824 17.09 8.71 -2.88
C LEU A 824 17.63 7.63 -3.81
N GLU A 825 17.86 6.43 -3.28
CA GLU A 825 18.19 5.23 -4.05
C GLU A 825 17.31 4.06 -3.60
N ARG A 826 16.65 3.39 -4.55
CA ARG A 826 15.78 2.26 -4.24
C ARG A 826 16.59 1.01 -3.89
N MET A 827 16.28 0.39 -2.77
CA MET A 827 16.88 -0.86 -2.30
C MET A 827 16.32 -2.05 -3.08
N PRO A 828 17.08 -3.16 -3.24
CA PRO A 828 16.56 -4.41 -3.80
C PRO A 828 15.44 -5.08 -2.98
N SER A 829 15.22 -4.64 -1.74
CA SER A 829 14.25 -5.26 -0.83
C SER A 829 13.76 -4.26 0.23
N LYS A 830 12.45 -4.11 0.35
CA LYS A 830 11.79 -3.25 1.36
C LYS A 830 11.92 -3.79 2.77
N ARG A 831 12.12 -2.90 3.76
CA ARG A 831 12.27 -3.30 5.16
C ARG A 831 11.93 -2.23 6.19
N VAL A 832 11.20 -2.65 7.22
CA VAL A 832 11.07 -2.00 8.53
C VAL A 832 11.92 -2.80 9.53
N MET A 833 12.51 -2.12 10.52
CA MET A 833 13.55 -2.64 11.43
C MET A 833 14.78 -3.24 10.71
N PRO A 834 15.45 -2.53 9.78
CA PRO A 834 16.80 -2.94 9.37
C PRO A 834 17.77 -2.92 10.56
N ASN A 835 18.91 -3.58 10.41
CA ASN A 835 20.16 -3.16 11.07
C ASN A 835 21.16 -2.75 9.98
N LEU A 836 21.90 -1.67 10.23
CA LEU A 836 22.99 -1.18 9.37
C LEU A 836 24.33 -1.37 10.06
N VAL A 837 25.22 -2.16 9.47
CA VAL A 837 26.57 -2.44 9.99
C VAL A 837 27.62 -1.88 9.03
N SER A 838 28.39 -0.88 9.48
CA SER A 838 29.51 -0.35 8.70
C SER A 838 30.66 -1.35 8.65
N LEU A 839 31.17 -1.65 7.46
CA LEU A 839 32.22 -2.66 7.25
C LEU A 839 33.62 -2.03 7.07
N PRO A 840 34.71 -2.79 7.29
CA PRO A 840 36.08 -2.28 7.22
C PRO A 840 36.47 -1.70 5.85
N ASP A 841 35.83 -2.13 4.76
CA ASP A 841 36.11 -1.69 3.39
C ASP A 841 35.38 -0.39 2.99
N GLY A 842 34.50 0.11 3.86
CA GLY A 842 33.69 1.30 3.65
C GLY A 842 32.30 1.02 3.09
N THR A 843 31.93 -0.26 2.88
CA THR A 843 30.57 -0.66 2.54
C THR A 843 29.69 -0.71 3.80
N VAL A 844 28.37 -0.68 3.60
CA VAL A 844 27.37 -0.85 4.68
C VAL A 844 26.58 -2.12 4.41
N PHE A 845 26.55 -3.03 5.39
CA PHE A 845 25.74 -4.24 5.37
C PHE A 845 24.36 -3.96 5.94
N ILE A 846 23.32 -4.35 5.21
CA ILE A 846 21.91 -4.16 5.54
C ILE A 846 21.28 -5.53 5.70
N VAL A 847 20.72 -5.80 6.88
CA VAL A 847 20.14 -7.11 7.22
C VAL A 847 18.93 -6.93 8.12
N ASN A 848 18.26 -8.04 8.43
CA ASN A 848 17.11 -8.14 9.33
C ASN A 848 15.87 -7.33 8.88
N GLY A 849 14.82 -7.41 9.70
CA GLY A 849 13.57 -6.67 9.55
C GLY A 849 12.45 -7.44 8.88
N ALA A 850 11.36 -6.74 8.60
CA ALA A 850 10.15 -7.28 7.98
C ALA A 850 9.76 -6.47 6.73
N THR A 851 9.06 -7.08 5.78
CA THR A 851 8.60 -6.39 4.55
C THR A 851 7.19 -5.78 4.71
N GLN A 852 6.55 -5.92 5.88
CA GLN A 852 5.29 -5.27 6.24
C GLN A 852 5.21 -5.04 7.76
N GLY A 853 4.57 -3.94 8.15
CA GLY A 853 4.21 -3.61 9.53
C GLY A 853 5.11 -2.55 10.17
N TYR A 854 5.29 -2.68 11.49
CA TYR A 854 5.94 -1.71 12.37
C TYR A 854 6.91 -2.40 13.33
N ALA A 855 7.80 -1.64 13.94
CA ALA A 855 8.49 -2.06 15.15
C ALA A 855 7.51 -2.19 16.32
N GLY A 856 7.67 -3.25 17.13
CA GLY A 856 6.75 -3.60 18.21
C GLY A 856 6.29 -5.06 18.16
N PHE A 857 5.82 -5.58 19.30
CA PHE A 857 5.33 -6.96 19.43
C PHE A 857 4.08 -7.22 18.58
N GLY A 858 4.15 -8.24 17.72
CA GLY A 858 3.06 -8.65 16.85
C GLY A 858 2.71 -7.66 15.72
N LEU A 859 3.45 -6.55 15.58
CA LEU A 859 3.12 -5.47 14.63
C LEU A 859 3.75 -5.64 13.24
N ALA A 860 4.58 -6.67 13.04
CA ALA A 860 5.31 -6.92 11.81
C ALA A 860 5.00 -8.31 11.20
N ASN A 861 5.08 -8.39 9.88
CA ASN A 861 4.78 -9.59 9.13
C ASN A 861 5.67 -9.72 7.88
N ASN A 862 5.84 -10.94 7.37
CA ASN A 862 6.69 -11.28 6.22
C ASN A 862 8.19 -10.93 6.49
N PRO A 863 8.98 -11.83 7.12
CA PRO A 863 10.37 -11.55 7.46
C PRO A 863 11.23 -11.26 6.23
N ASN A 864 12.13 -10.28 6.34
CA ASN A 864 13.12 -10.00 5.32
C ASN A 864 14.33 -10.91 5.52
N LEU A 865 14.40 -11.98 4.72
CA LEU A 865 15.47 -12.97 4.79
C LEU A 865 16.73 -12.59 3.99
N ASN A 866 16.71 -11.50 3.22
CA ASN A 866 17.78 -11.14 2.29
C ASN A 866 18.73 -10.10 2.88
N ALA A 867 20.03 -10.39 2.86
CA ALA A 867 21.06 -9.38 3.11
C ALA A 867 21.34 -8.55 1.84
N VAL A 868 21.65 -7.27 2.05
CA VAL A 868 22.02 -6.31 0.99
C VAL A 868 23.31 -5.60 1.39
N LEU A 869 24.20 -5.38 0.42
CA LEU A 869 25.40 -4.55 0.59
C LEU A 869 25.20 -3.20 -0.11
N TYR A 870 25.59 -2.11 0.54
CA TYR A 870 25.68 -0.78 -0.07
C TYR A 870 27.15 -0.36 -0.19
N ASP A 871 27.62 -0.12 -1.41
CA ASP A 871 28.94 0.42 -1.70
C ASP A 871 28.81 1.89 -2.14
N PRO A 872 29.10 2.87 -1.25
CA PRO A 872 28.96 4.30 -1.57
C PRO A 872 29.93 4.77 -2.67
N THR A 873 30.97 3.99 -3.00
CA THR A 873 31.96 4.35 -4.02
C THR A 873 31.48 4.11 -5.46
N GLN A 874 30.39 3.36 -5.65
CA GLN A 874 29.80 3.15 -6.97
C GLN A 874 28.97 4.37 -7.42
N PRO A 875 28.73 4.52 -8.74
CA PRO A 875 27.75 5.49 -9.25
C PRO A 875 26.35 5.25 -8.66
N LEU A 876 25.58 6.33 -8.52
CA LEU A 876 24.17 6.29 -8.07
C LEU A 876 23.36 5.25 -8.88
N GLY A 877 22.48 4.55 -8.18
CA GLY A 877 21.69 3.44 -8.75
C GLY A 877 22.47 2.15 -8.97
N SER A 878 23.81 2.14 -8.84
CA SER A 878 24.67 0.95 -8.96
C SER A 878 25.36 0.55 -7.64
N ARG A 879 24.92 1.11 -6.52
CA ARG A 879 25.53 0.96 -5.18
C ARG A 879 25.06 -0.27 -4.40
N PHE A 880 23.87 -0.79 -4.68
CA PHE A 880 23.35 -1.96 -3.98
C PHE A 880 23.79 -3.28 -4.63
N SER A 881 24.16 -4.23 -3.79
CA SER A 881 24.37 -5.64 -4.16
C SER A 881 23.48 -6.56 -3.34
N ILE A 882 22.85 -7.54 -3.99
CA ILE A 882 22.04 -8.58 -3.37
C ILE A 882 22.97 -9.67 -2.86
N LEU A 883 22.90 -9.98 -1.57
CA LEU A 883 23.69 -11.01 -0.92
C LEU A 883 22.85 -12.27 -0.64
N ASN A 884 23.42 -13.20 0.12
CA ASN A 884 22.77 -14.46 0.48
C ASN A 884 21.55 -14.26 1.40
N ASN A 885 20.72 -15.29 1.52
CA ASN A 885 19.57 -15.29 2.42
C ASN A 885 19.85 -16.09 3.70
N THR A 886 19.28 -15.67 4.82
CA THR A 886 19.13 -16.50 6.02
C THR A 886 17.85 -17.36 5.93
N ILE A 887 17.77 -18.40 6.76
CA ILE A 887 16.55 -19.17 7.04
C ILE A 887 15.86 -18.73 8.33
N VAL A 888 16.39 -17.70 9.00
CA VAL A 888 15.99 -17.24 10.32
C VAL A 888 15.20 -15.93 10.20
N ALA A 889 14.01 -15.88 10.81
CA ALA A 889 13.17 -14.70 10.82
C ALA A 889 13.67 -13.69 11.87
N ARG A 890 14.63 -12.85 11.49
CA ARG A 890 15.19 -11.76 12.31
C ARG A 890 14.25 -10.55 12.28
N MET A 891 13.30 -10.52 13.21
CA MET A 891 12.19 -9.56 13.29
C MET A 891 12.48 -8.47 14.35
N TYR A 892 11.46 -7.99 15.07
CA TYR A 892 11.62 -6.97 16.11
C TYR A 892 12.56 -7.41 17.25
N HIS A 893 13.43 -6.53 17.72
CA HIS A 893 14.59 -6.85 18.58
C HIS A 893 15.60 -7.84 17.97
N SER A 894 15.84 -7.76 16.65
CA SER A 894 17.03 -8.39 16.06
C SER A 894 18.16 -7.39 15.91
N GLU A 895 19.39 -7.88 16.11
CA GLU A 895 20.59 -7.05 16.23
C GLU A 895 21.70 -7.54 15.31
N ALA A 896 22.57 -6.63 14.88
CA ALA A 896 23.74 -6.97 14.08
C ALA A 896 24.95 -6.06 14.40
N ILE A 897 26.13 -6.66 14.53
CA ILE A 897 27.38 -5.94 14.87
C ILE A 897 28.60 -6.47 14.11
N LEU A 898 29.58 -5.59 13.83
CA LEU A 898 30.86 -5.95 13.21
C LEU A 898 31.80 -6.61 14.23
N LEU A 899 32.31 -7.80 13.92
CA LEU A 899 33.28 -8.54 14.73
C LEU A 899 34.74 -8.16 14.42
N PRO A 900 35.69 -8.42 15.35
CA PRO A 900 37.12 -8.14 15.16
C PRO A 900 37.77 -8.80 13.94
N ASP A 901 37.25 -9.91 13.44
CA ASP A 901 37.75 -10.59 12.24
C ASP A 901 37.09 -10.13 10.94
N GLY A 902 36.25 -9.10 10.99
CA GLY A 902 35.53 -8.56 9.83
C GLY A 902 34.25 -9.33 9.46
N ARG A 903 33.84 -10.35 10.22
CA ARG A 903 32.51 -10.98 10.09
C ARG A 903 31.43 -10.13 10.77
N ILE A 904 30.16 -10.42 10.51
CA ILE A 904 29.02 -9.77 11.17
C ILE A 904 28.32 -10.80 12.05
N LEU A 905 28.15 -10.51 13.33
CA LEU A 905 27.29 -11.29 14.23
C LEU A 905 25.86 -10.79 14.09
N ILE A 906 24.89 -11.72 14.07
CA ILE A 906 23.46 -11.45 13.95
C ILE A 906 22.72 -12.25 15.03
N SER A 907 21.84 -11.59 15.79
CA SER A 907 21.14 -12.16 16.95
C SER A 907 19.73 -11.59 17.12
N GLY A 908 18.98 -12.06 18.12
CA GLY A 908 17.55 -11.74 18.29
C GLY A 908 16.67 -12.46 17.26
N SER A 909 15.35 -12.51 17.33
CA SER A 909 14.35 -11.58 17.85
C SER A 909 13.30 -12.29 18.72
N ASP A 910 12.59 -11.54 19.57
CA ASP A 910 11.34 -11.95 20.26
C ASP A 910 10.13 -11.15 19.72
N PRO A 911 9.67 -11.38 18.48
CA PRO A 911 8.62 -10.55 17.87
C PRO A 911 7.21 -10.79 18.42
N GLN A 912 7.04 -11.77 19.33
CA GLN A 912 5.77 -12.16 19.97
C GLN A 912 4.56 -12.27 18.99
N THR A 913 4.82 -12.70 17.76
CA THR A 913 3.80 -12.70 16.70
C THR A 913 3.10 -14.06 16.64
N ASN A 914 1.78 -14.04 16.79
CA ASN A 914 0.92 -15.22 16.75
C ASN A 914 -0.01 -15.21 15.53
N ASN A 915 -0.47 -16.39 15.11
CA ASN A 915 -1.56 -16.57 14.17
C ASN A 915 -2.92 -16.29 14.85
N PRO A 916 -4.02 -16.11 14.09
CA PRO A 916 -5.35 -15.87 14.66
C PRO A 916 -5.89 -16.98 15.57
N ASP A 917 -5.35 -18.21 15.48
CA ASP A 917 -5.68 -19.34 16.35
C ASP A 917 -4.86 -19.37 17.66
N GLY A 918 -4.00 -18.36 17.88
CA GLY A 918 -3.11 -18.26 19.04
C GLY A 918 -1.80 -19.04 18.92
N THR A 919 -1.55 -19.75 17.80
CA THR A 919 -0.27 -20.44 17.59
C THR A 919 0.86 -19.46 17.27
N VAL A 920 2.08 -19.74 17.76
CA VAL A 920 3.24 -18.90 17.50
C VAL A 920 3.59 -18.90 16.00
N LYS A 921 3.60 -17.72 15.39
CA LYS A 921 3.94 -17.52 13.97
C LYS A 921 5.42 -17.27 13.77
N TYR A 922 5.99 -16.38 14.57
CA TYR A 922 7.42 -16.09 14.61
C TYR A 922 7.90 -16.29 16.06
N PRO A 923 8.65 -17.37 16.35
CA PRO A 923 9.11 -17.67 17.70
C PRO A 923 10.24 -16.75 18.15
N GLU A 924 10.49 -16.77 19.46
CA GLU A 924 11.72 -16.23 20.04
C GLU A 924 12.95 -16.94 19.47
N GLU A 925 13.93 -16.16 19.02
CA GLU A 925 15.07 -16.67 18.28
C GLU A 925 16.39 -16.54 19.06
N PHE A 926 16.81 -17.69 19.60
CA PHE A 926 18.00 -17.85 20.43
C PHE A 926 19.27 -18.17 19.63
N ARG A 927 19.16 -18.58 18.35
CA ARG A 927 20.32 -18.92 17.52
C ARG A 927 21.06 -17.65 17.16
N VAL A 928 22.36 -17.60 17.40
CA VAL A 928 23.23 -16.56 16.85
C VAL A 928 23.78 -17.03 15.51
N GLU A 929 23.71 -16.17 14.50
CA GLU A 929 24.33 -16.37 13.20
C GLU A 929 25.59 -15.53 13.09
N VAL A 930 26.56 -16.01 12.33
CA VAL A 930 27.67 -15.19 11.86
C VAL A 930 27.64 -15.15 10.34
N TYR A 931 27.44 -13.97 9.78
CA TYR A 931 27.53 -13.74 8.34
C TYR A 931 29.00 -13.47 7.96
N ILE A 932 29.48 -14.20 6.95
CA ILE A 932 30.81 -14.07 6.36
C ILE A 932 30.70 -13.29 5.04
N PRO A 933 31.20 -12.04 4.98
CA PRO A 933 31.11 -11.21 3.79
C PRO A 933 31.91 -11.74 2.59
N PRO A 934 31.58 -11.26 1.38
CA PRO A 934 32.31 -11.59 0.16
C PRO A 934 33.83 -11.37 0.26
N TYR A 935 34.31 -10.41 1.07
CA TYR A 935 35.74 -10.14 1.23
C TYR A 935 36.51 -11.17 2.09
N LEU A 936 35.82 -12.01 2.88
CA LEU A 936 36.42 -13.14 3.61
C LEU A 936 36.18 -14.49 2.90
N ASN A 937 35.15 -14.58 2.06
CA ASN A 937 34.70 -15.83 1.44
C ASN A 937 35.42 -16.16 0.11
N GLN A 938 36.69 -15.76 -0.07
CA GLN A 938 37.47 -15.94 -1.32
C GLN A 938 38.73 -16.79 -1.16
N GLY A 939 39.02 -17.30 0.05
CA GLY A 939 40.26 -18.05 0.32
C GLY A 939 41.54 -17.18 0.34
N LEU A 940 41.39 -15.85 0.31
CA LEU A 940 42.49 -14.90 0.46
C LEU A 940 43.01 -14.92 1.91
N THR A 941 44.33 -14.83 2.09
CA THR A 941 44.96 -14.76 3.42
C THR A 941 44.84 -13.36 4.00
N PRO A 942 44.23 -13.18 5.19
CA PRO A 942 44.12 -11.87 5.83
C PRO A 942 45.50 -11.26 6.16
N PRO A 943 45.69 -9.94 5.94
CA PRO A 943 46.90 -9.26 6.39
C PRO A 943 46.99 -9.22 7.92
N ASN A 944 48.19 -9.00 8.46
CA ASN A 944 48.40 -8.82 9.90
C ASN A 944 49.45 -7.75 10.19
N PHE A 945 49.39 -7.18 11.39
CA PHE A 945 50.28 -6.13 11.87
C PHE A 945 50.43 -6.20 13.40
N THR A 946 51.32 -5.37 13.95
CA THR A 946 51.50 -5.17 15.40
C THR A 946 51.33 -3.69 15.73
N LEU A 947 50.32 -3.36 16.53
CA LEU A 947 50.14 -2.05 17.15
C LEU A 947 50.97 -1.95 18.44
N THR A 948 51.71 -0.85 18.61
CA THR A 948 52.55 -0.60 19.79
C THR A 948 51.92 0.34 20.83
N SER A 949 51.07 1.25 20.38
CA SER A 949 50.28 2.15 21.23
C SER A 949 48.87 2.25 20.68
N ASN A 950 47.88 2.03 21.55
CA ASN A 950 46.46 2.11 21.23
C ASN A 950 45.79 3.41 21.66
N ASN A 951 46.49 4.38 22.23
CA ASN A 951 45.90 5.64 22.71
C ASN A 951 46.46 6.82 21.92
N TRP A 952 45.69 7.33 20.97
CA TRP A 952 46.09 8.30 19.96
C TRP A 952 45.47 9.68 20.24
N ALA A 953 46.30 10.72 20.21
CA ALA A 953 45.84 12.10 20.23
C ALA A 953 45.37 12.52 18.83
N TYR A 954 44.46 13.49 18.73
CA TYR A 954 44.04 14.03 17.43
C TYR A 954 45.24 14.55 16.63
N GLY A 955 45.30 14.20 15.35
CA GLY A 955 46.41 14.54 14.45
C GLY A 955 47.75 13.87 14.78
N SER A 956 47.84 13.00 15.80
CA SER A 956 49.10 12.31 16.12
C SER A 956 49.48 11.31 15.03
N THR A 957 50.79 11.13 14.84
CA THR A 957 51.34 10.15 13.91
C THR A 957 51.73 8.89 14.69
N ASN A 958 51.16 7.74 14.34
CA ASN A 958 51.28 6.49 15.07
C ASN A 958 51.77 5.37 14.12
N THR A 959 52.48 4.38 14.65
CA THR A 959 53.10 3.32 13.83
C THR A 959 52.52 1.94 14.12
N ILE A 960 52.27 1.19 13.05
CA ILE A 960 52.11 -0.27 13.08
C ILE A 960 53.34 -0.91 12.46
N THR A 961 53.80 -2.02 13.05
CA THR A 961 55.00 -2.75 12.63
C THR A 961 54.65 -4.19 12.26
N ASN A 962 55.65 -4.95 11.76
CA ASN A 962 55.48 -6.34 11.34
C ASN A 962 54.35 -6.53 10.32
N VAL A 963 54.07 -5.53 9.49
CA VAL A 963 53.00 -5.54 8.50
C VAL A 963 53.28 -6.64 7.48
N LYS A 964 52.40 -7.65 7.44
CA LYS A 964 52.37 -8.71 6.44
C LYS A 964 51.12 -8.54 5.60
N PHE A 965 51.35 -8.42 4.31
CA PHE A 965 50.32 -8.38 3.27
C PHE A 965 50.66 -9.48 2.25
N PHE A 966 49.62 -10.03 1.62
CA PHE A 966 49.65 -11.23 0.79
C PHE A 966 49.03 -10.98 -0.60
N GLN A 967 48.31 -9.87 -0.78
CA GLN A 967 47.73 -9.45 -2.05
C GLN A 967 48.47 -8.22 -2.62
N GLY A 968 48.72 -8.21 -3.93
CA GLY A 968 49.14 -7.01 -4.68
C GLY A 968 50.38 -6.26 -4.18
N PRO A 969 50.55 -4.99 -4.62
CA PRO A 969 51.57 -4.09 -4.13
C PRO A 969 51.07 -3.25 -2.94
N ILE A 970 52.00 -2.84 -2.06
CA ILE A 970 51.74 -2.04 -0.85
C ILE A 970 50.96 -0.73 -1.11
N SER A 971 51.01 -0.19 -2.34
CA SER A 971 50.27 1.00 -2.78
C SER A 971 48.76 0.78 -2.94
N LYS A 972 48.26 -0.46 -2.80
CA LYS A 972 46.83 -0.80 -2.79
C LYS A 972 46.27 -1.13 -1.41
N LEU A 973 47.11 -1.11 -0.36
CA LEU A 973 46.61 -1.24 1.01
C LEU A 973 45.61 -0.12 1.32
N LYS A 974 44.68 -0.39 2.22
CA LYS A 974 43.89 0.66 2.89
C LYS A 974 44.00 0.47 4.40
N VAL A 975 43.88 1.56 5.14
CA VAL A 975 43.69 1.52 6.59
C VAL A 975 42.29 2.07 6.87
N SER A 976 41.54 1.43 7.76
CA SER A 976 40.26 1.96 8.22
C SER A 976 40.11 1.87 9.73
N LEU A 977 39.29 2.77 10.26
CA LEU A 977 38.93 2.92 11.65
C LEU A 977 37.41 2.84 11.73
N VAL A 978 36.86 1.74 12.25
CA VAL A 978 35.42 1.58 12.46
C VAL A 978 35.13 1.78 13.94
N ALA A 979 34.32 2.78 14.31
CA ALA A 979 34.01 3.06 15.70
C ALA A 979 33.30 1.89 16.40
N ALA A 980 33.45 1.82 17.72
CA ALA A 980 32.73 0.87 18.55
C ALA A 980 31.24 1.25 18.61
N THR A 981 30.37 0.28 18.30
CA THR A 981 28.91 0.49 18.20
C THR A 981 28.15 -0.42 19.14
N SER A 982 27.00 0.05 19.61
CA SER A 982 25.96 -0.80 20.18
C SER A 982 24.77 -0.88 19.22
N SER A 983 24.27 -2.08 18.97
CA SER A 983 23.05 -2.32 18.20
C SER A 983 21.88 -2.50 19.17
N THR A 984 20.78 -1.76 18.97
CA THR A 984 19.49 -2.05 19.61
C THR A 984 18.31 -1.56 18.76
N HIS A 985 17.26 -2.36 18.60
CA HIS A 985 16.00 -2.02 17.92
C HIS A 985 16.15 -1.58 16.45
N GLY A 986 17.28 -1.87 15.81
CA GLY A 986 17.63 -1.38 14.46
C GLY A 986 18.61 -0.20 14.45
N ASN A 987 18.94 0.37 15.61
CA ASN A 987 19.82 1.53 15.77
C ASN A 987 21.27 1.11 16.04
N ALA A 988 22.22 1.69 15.29
CA ALA A 988 23.66 1.51 15.46
C ALA A 988 24.29 2.72 16.20
N MET A 989 24.09 2.78 17.51
CA MET A 989 24.55 3.90 18.34
C MET A 989 26.08 3.98 18.38
N GLY A 990 26.64 5.15 18.05
CA GLY A 990 28.08 5.40 17.98
C GLY A 990 28.75 5.15 16.62
N ALA A 991 28.00 4.80 15.58
CA ALA A 991 28.57 4.44 14.27
C ALA A 991 29.45 5.55 13.64
N ARG A 992 30.66 5.19 13.21
CA ARG A 992 31.58 6.02 12.44
C ARG A 992 32.54 5.14 11.64
N THR A 993 32.93 5.58 10.45
CA THR A 993 33.98 4.92 9.65
C THR A 993 34.90 5.95 9.05
N ILE A 994 36.21 5.76 9.22
CA ILE A 994 37.22 6.75 8.84
C ILE A 994 38.38 6.05 8.13
N PHE A 995 38.79 6.60 6.99
CA PHE A 995 39.97 6.19 6.24
C PHE A 995 41.08 7.24 6.43
N PRO A 996 42.01 7.04 7.38
CA PRO A 996 43.07 7.99 7.69
C PRO A 996 44.14 8.08 6.60
N GLN A 997 44.91 9.17 6.64
CA GLN A 997 46.18 9.23 5.92
C GLN A 997 47.13 8.18 6.51
N PHE A 998 47.81 7.44 5.63
CA PHE A 998 48.90 6.56 6.04
C PHE A 998 49.98 6.51 4.96
N SER A 999 51.15 6.01 5.33
CA SER A 999 52.25 5.68 4.42
C SER A 999 52.97 4.43 4.95
N CYS A 1000 53.59 3.64 4.07
CA CYS A 1000 54.30 2.43 4.47
C CYS A 1000 55.72 2.39 3.89
N SER A 1001 56.68 1.92 4.68
CA SER A 1001 58.07 1.70 4.29
C SER A 1001 58.52 0.34 4.81
N GLY A 1002 58.71 -0.62 3.90
CA GLY A 1002 58.95 -2.01 4.26
C GLY A 1002 57.76 -2.61 5.00
N THR A 1003 58.01 -3.16 6.20
CA THR A 1003 56.99 -3.79 7.07
C THR A 1003 56.47 -2.85 8.18
N THR A 1004 56.69 -1.54 8.05
CA THR A 1004 56.20 -0.52 8.98
C THR A 1004 55.29 0.45 8.23
N CYS A 1005 54.10 0.71 8.79
CA CYS A 1005 53.20 1.74 8.30
C CYS A 1005 52.97 2.80 9.37
N THR A 1006 52.92 4.04 8.92
CA THR A 1006 52.75 5.26 9.70
C THR A 1006 51.40 5.86 9.37
N ILE A 1007 50.51 5.97 10.36
CA ILE A 1007 49.11 6.37 10.24
C ILE A 1007 48.91 7.68 11.01
N THR A 1008 48.25 8.66 10.38
CA THR A 1008 47.88 9.93 11.03
C THR A 1008 46.46 9.82 11.58
N ALA A 1009 46.30 10.02 12.89
CA ALA A 1009 45.00 10.03 13.55
C ALA A 1009 44.10 11.17 13.02
N PRO A 1010 42.76 11.03 13.10
CA PRO A 1010 41.83 12.09 12.73
C PRO A 1010 42.17 13.44 13.40
N PRO A 1011 41.95 14.59 12.73
CA PRO A 1011 42.51 15.87 13.16
C PRO A 1011 41.76 16.52 14.34
N ASN A 1012 40.50 16.15 14.59
CA ASN A 1012 39.65 16.75 15.63
C ASN A 1012 38.40 15.90 15.93
N ALA A 1013 37.68 16.32 16.98
CA ALA A 1013 36.44 15.71 17.47
C ALA A 1013 35.23 15.76 16.52
N GLY A 1014 35.28 16.59 15.47
CA GLY A 1014 34.21 16.68 14.46
C GLY A 1014 34.33 15.60 13.38
N VAL A 1015 35.56 15.24 12.99
CA VAL A 1015 35.83 14.10 12.07
C VAL A 1015 35.67 12.77 12.79
N SER A 1016 36.15 12.69 14.04
CA SER A 1016 36.04 11.53 14.91
C SER A 1016 35.68 12.01 16.31
N PRO A 1017 34.45 11.82 16.80
CA PRO A 1017 34.17 11.97 18.22
C PRO A 1017 35.17 11.15 19.06
N PRO A 1018 35.47 11.56 20.30
CA PRO A 1018 36.38 10.80 21.16
C PRO A 1018 35.78 9.41 21.38
N GLY A 1019 36.60 8.36 21.25
CA GLY A 1019 36.08 7.00 21.34
C GLY A 1019 37.01 5.90 20.82
N TRP A 1020 36.56 4.67 21.01
CA TRP A 1020 37.24 3.45 20.58
C TRP A 1020 36.88 3.08 19.15
N HIS A 1021 37.86 2.63 18.38
CA HIS A 1021 37.76 2.23 16.99
C HIS A 1021 38.52 0.93 16.75
N GLN A 1022 37.95 0.04 15.95
CA GLN A 1022 38.63 -1.10 15.38
C GLN A 1022 39.54 -0.62 14.25
N LEU A 1023 40.86 -0.72 14.43
CA LEU A 1023 41.86 -0.48 13.37
C LEU A 1023 41.97 -1.73 12.51
N PHE A 1024 41.59 -1.61 11.24
CA PHE A 1024 41.77 -2.63 10.21
C PHE A 1024 42.85 -2.22 9.21
N LEU A 1025 43.67 -3.18 8.81
CA LEU A 1025 44.48 -3.09 7.60
C LEU A 1025 43.79 -3.92 6.52
N LEU A 1026 43.52 -3.35 5.35
CA LEU A 1026 42.91 -4.05 4.24
C LEU A 1026 43.93 -4.28 3.14
N ASP A 1027 43.95 -5.51 2.65
CA ASP A 1027 44.81 -5.96 1.58
C ASP A 1027 43.98 -6.56 0.45
N GLY A 1028 44.03 -5.91 -0.72
CA GLY A 1028 42.98 -6.06 -1.72
C GLY A 1028 41.59 -5.78 -1.09
N PRO A 1029 40.63 -6.74 -1.15
CA PRO A 1029 39.36 -6.62 -0.43
C PRO A 1029 39.44 -7.06 1.04
N THR A 1030 40.44 -7.86 1.43
CA THR A 1030 40.40 -8.66 2.66
C THR A 1030 40.93 -7.86 3.86
N PRO A 1031 40.13 -7.67 4.93
CA PRO A 1031 40.58 -7.03 6.15
C PRO A 1031 41.44 -7.97 7.00
N SER A 1032 42.33 -7.39 7.80
CA SER A 1032 43.00 -8.05 8.92
C SER A 1032 41.99 -8.41 10.02
N HIS A 1033 42.45 -9.19 11.01
CA HIS A 1033 41.85 -9.06 12.35
C HIS A 1033 42.15 -7.65 12.88
N SER A 1034 41.19 -6.99 13.52
CA SER A 1034 41.34 -5.64 14.05
C SER A 1034 42.16 -5.61 15.34
N GLN A 1035 42.67 -4.44 15.65
CA GLN A 1035 43.18 -4.08 16.98
C GLN A 1035 42.52 -2.78 17.43
N TRP A 1036 42.15 -2.67 18.69
CA TRP A 1036 41.47 -1.48 19.21
C TRP A 1036 42.42 -0.29 19.32
N VAL A 1037 41.98 0.88 18.84
CA VAL A 1037 42.60 2.19 19.07
C VAL A 1037 41.59 3.16 19.65
N ARG A 1038 42.02 3.95 20.61
CA ARG A 1038 41.29 5.01 21.28
C ARG A 1038 41.76 6.35 20.72
N ILE A 1039 40.84 7.14 20.21
CA ILE A 1039 41.13 8.42 19.54
C ILE A 1039 40.52 9.54 20.38
N GLY A 1040 41.26 10.64 20.55
CA GLY A 1040 40.78 11.86 21.22
C GLY A 1040 40.85 11.85 22.75
N GLY A 1041 41.15 10.70 23.36
CA GLY A 1041 41.22 10.57 24.81
C GLY A 1041 39.84 10.61 25.47
N ASP A 1042 39.77 11.15 26.69
CA ASP A 1042 38.54 11.32 27.47
C ASP A 1042 38.46 12.79 27.97
N PRO A 1043 38.03 13.71 27.09
CA PRO A 1043 37.99 15.14 27.41
C PRO A 1043 37.01 15.49 28.55
N SER A 1044 35.95 14.70 28.74
CA SER A 1044 34.96 14.84 29.81
C SER A 1044 35.35 14.18 31.14
N GLN A 1045 36.51 13.50 31.20
CA GLN A 1045 36.97 12.74 32.37
C GLN A 1045 35.97 11.67 32.85
N LEU A 1046 35.27 11.00 31.92
CA LEU A 1046 34.38 9.88 32.23
C LEU A 1046 35.11 8.78 33.01
N GLY A 1047 36.40 8.53 32.78
CA GLY A 1047 37.20 7.56 33.53
C GLY A 1047 37.31 7.87 35.03
N ASN A 1048 36.96 9.09 35.46
CA ASN A 1048 36.83 9.52 36.86
C ASN A 1048 35.36 9.51 37.37
N TRP A 1049 34.40 9.17 36.51
CA TRP A 1049 32.96 9.18 36.79
C TRP A 1049 32.33 7.78 36.61
N PRO A 1050 31.32 7.43 37.42
CA PRO A 1050 30.93 8.08 38.67
C PRO A 1050 31.90 7.75 39.80
N ASN A 1051 32.30 8.75 40.58
CA ASN A 1051 33.00 8.55 41.85
C ASN A 1051 31.94 8.53 42.98
N LEU A 1052 31.12 7.47 42.99
CA LEU A 1052 29.95 7.31 43.85
C LEU A 1052 29.91 5.90 44.47
N PRO A 1053 29.25 5.71 45.63
CA PRO A 1053 29.07 4.40 46.25
C PRO A 1053 28.41 3.38 45.30
N GLY A 1054 29.02 2.20 45.20
CA GLY A 1054 28.53 1.11 44.32
C GLY A 1054 29.13 1.11 42.91
N PHE A 1055 29.99 2.08 42.56
CA PHE A 1055 30.66 2.13 41.27
C PHE A 1055 32.19 2.13 41.42
N THR A 1056 32.87 1.44 40.51
CA THR A 1056 34.33 1.44 40.40
C THR A 1056 34.77 2.54 39.44
N VAL A 1057 35.55 3.49 39.94
CA VAL A 1057 36.33 4.40 39.09
C VAL A 1057 37.50 3.58 38.52
N PRO A 1058 37.56 3.28 37.21
CA PRO A 1058 38.59 2.40 36.66
C PRO A 1058 40.01 2.99 36.71
N GLY A 1059 40.13 4.31 36.88
CA GLY A 1059 41.39 5.03 36.81
C GLY A 1059 41.85 5.27 35.37
N LEU A 1060 42.63 6.34 35.17
CA LEU A 1060 43.04 6.80 33.84
C LEU A 1060 43.91 5.80 33.09
#